data_AF-A0A1A8CJA8-F1
#
_entry.id   AF-A0A1A8CJA8-F1
#
_cell.length_a   1.000
_cell.length_b   1.000
_cell.length_c   1.000
_cell.angle_alpha   90.00
_cell.angle_beta   90.00
_cell.angle_gamma   90.00
#
_symmetry.space_group_name_H-M   'P 1'
#
loop_
_entity.id
_entity.type
_entity.pdbx_description
1 polymer ?
#
loop_
_entity_poly.entity_id
_entity_poly.type
_entity_poly.pdbx_seq_one_letter_code
_entity_poly.pdbx_strand_id
1 'polypeptide(L)'
;MASVHESLYFNPMMTNGVVHANVFGIKDWVTPYKISILALLYEMTASKISLPERRRLNKLILPLQQGPDLTLGQFLKTVEECCPQTAYAVKLRLHEIADGELKDMEYFFSTLPTPFTAFDSEAYKTSVVGLFMRHMILAYNKLSFSQAYKLYKLLQHYYHSHYAKPTDGQMGLMVLIADDSDMDLTSTEDTIGDRMDKEEQDTPLHESELQGDNTESRGPLSQKQAEYFLARQAYLLKNDENKALKPAVLQEELNNMLKFNPDFAEAHYLNYLNSMRVQDIFLSAHSLLHYFDRLILSGNEGKSNGDEGYGRSLRYAALNLASLHCRFGHYQQADLALQEAIRIAQESNDHVCLQHCLSWLYTLERMKGSDSTVLMEDSVKMAAHFCLPYLASLGIQSLVQQGATQGKTAHKLMDALKDTDILHWKHSLSELIEISLTQTTSIWRMYGKSTMALQQAQLLLNMSSLEPVNFGVHQNNTEAFAVALCHLAELHAEQGLFSAASEIFHHLREQFPPHTQHAKLWMLCDLKIQFDKHMNERKYHLAEPLVKAISALDKTEGLYRKAQVLSALNRSTEAYNILQRLQVHSEKTRCTEMIIRFPSSVNFSFVSCFITTKLSPPLTCEFKLAVGVCAVKVGSWSEPHFDCCDLQSDALHC
;
A
#
# COMPACT_ATOMS: atom_id res chain seq x y z
N MET A 1 -16.38 -22.74 21.95
CA MET A 1 -16.01 -24.15 21.65
C MET A 1 -16.65 -24.68 20.37
N ALA A 2 -17.81 -24.17 19.92
CA ALA A 2 -18.40 -24.54 18.62
C ALA A 2 -17.64 -23.98 17.40
N SER A 3 -17.05 -22.77 17.45
CA SER A 3 -16.35 -22.19 16.29
C SER A 3 -15.04 -22.89 15.89
N VAL A 4 -14.37 -23.56 16.84
CA VAL A 4 -13.19 -24.38 16.54
C VAL A 4 -13.59 -25.63 15.73
N HIS A 5 -14.79 -26.18 15.98
CA HIS A 5 -15.29 -27.35 15.30
C HIS A 5 -15.73 -27.09 13.85
N GLU A 6 -16.26 -25.91 13.54
CA GLU A 6 -16.64 -25.55 12.15
C GLU A 6 -15.42 -25.22 11.29
N SER A 7 -14.38 -24.58 11.85
CA SER A 7 -13.12 -24.30 11.13
C SER A 7 -12.38 -25.56 10.67
N LEU A 8 -12.63 -26.71 11.29
CA LEU A 8 -11.96 -27.97 10.96
C LEU A 8 -12.52 -28.66 9.71
N TYR A 9 -13.77 -28.37 9.32
CA TYR A 9 -14.40 -29.02 8.17
C TYR A 9 -14.14 -28.32 6.83
N PHE A 10 -13.97 -26.99 6.85
CA PHE A 10 -13.80 -26.18 5.64
C PHE A 10 -12.34 -25.79 5.34
N ASN A 11 -11.39 -26.13 6.20
CA ASN A 11 -9.98 -25.91 5.89
C ASN A 11 -9.51 -26.96 4.86
N PRO A 12 -8.87 -26.56 3.75
CA PRO A 12 -8.25 -27.50 2.82
C PRO A 12 -7.01 -28.10 3.49
N MET A 13 -7.23 -29.18 4.22
CA MET A 13 -6.22 -29.89 4.99
C MET A 13 -5.89 -31.22 4.34
N MET A 14 -4.67 -31.68 4.58
CA MET A 14 -4.33 -33.07 4.31
C MET A 14 -5.13 -33.99 5.25
N THR A 15 -6.18 -34.60 4.71
CA THR A 15 -6.99 -35.60 5.41
C THR A 15 -6.38 -36.97 5.21
N ASN A 16 -5.72 -37.47 6.25
CA ASN A 16 -5.25 -38.86 6.27
C ASN A 16 -6.43 -39.73 6.73
N GLY A 17 -6.95 -40.58 5.84
CA GLY A 17 -8.11 -41.43 6.11
C GLY A 17 -7.94 -42.44 7.27
N VAL A 18 -6.71 -42.63 7.75
CA VAL A 18 -6.40 -43.51 8.90
C VAL A 18 -6.34 -42.71 10.22
N VAL A 19 -6.18 -41.39 10.15
CA VAL A 19 -6.08 -40.49 11.30
C VAL A 19 -7.29 -39.56 11.32
N HIS A 20 -8.43 -40.07 11.81
CA HIS A 20 -9.69 -39.29 11.91
C HIS A 20 -9.62 -38.07 12.85
N ALA A 21 -8.53 -37.91 13.60
CA ALA A 21 -8.31 -36.84 14.56
C ALA A 21 -7.26 -35.84 14.06
N ASN A 22 -7.58 -35.05 13.03
CA ASN A 22 -6.86 -33.82 12.72
C ASN A 22 -7.22 -32.71 13.73
N VAL A 23 -7.13 -32.98 15.03
CA VAL A 23 -7.43 -32.01 16.12
C VAL A 23 -6.47 -30.81 16.08
N PHE A 24 -5.34 -30.95 15.38
CA PHE A 24 -4.45 -29.85 15.02
C PHE A 24 -4.04 -29.99 13.56
N GLY A 25 -4.79 -29.34 12.68
CA GLY A 25 -4.46 -29.22 11.29
C GLY A 25 -3.12 -28.51 11.07
N ILE A 26 -2.15 -29.17 10.45
CA ILE A 26 -0.89 -28.52 10.06
C ILE A 26 -1.08 -27.89 8.69
N LYS A 27 -0.82 -26.58 8.59
CA LYS A 27 -0.85 -25.81 7.35
C LYS A 27 0.43 -25.93 6.52
N ASP A 28 1.49 -26.47 7.12
CA ASP A 28 2.80 -26.65 6.50
C ASP A 28 2.89 -27.95 5.68
N TRP A 29 3.53 -27.85 4.52
CA TRP A 29 3.81 -28.98 3.62
C TRP A 29 5.32 -29.17 3.46
N VAL A 30 5.76 -30.43 3.43
CA VAL A 30 7.15 -30.82 3.16
C VAL A 30 7.37 -30.87 1.65
N THR A 31 8.35 -30.12 1.17
CA THR A 31 8.75 -30.06 -0.24
C THR A 31 10.20 -30.51 -0.41
N PRO A 32 10.64 -30.91 -1.61
CA PRO A 32 12.04 -31.26 -1.88
C PRO A 32 13.04 -30.15 -1.50
N TYR A 33 12.67 -28.89 -1.72
CA TYR A 33 13.46 -27.74 -1.29
C TYR A 33 13.60 -27.68 0.24
N LYS A 34 12.51 -27.88 0.99
CA LYS A 34 12.55 -27.92 2.47
C LYS A 34 13.39 -29.08 3.00
N ILE A 35 13.41 -30.23 2.31
CA ILE A 35 14.32 -31.34 2.62
C ILE A 35 15.79 -30.90 2.43
N SER A 36 16.07 -30.12 1.39
CA SER A 36 17.40 -29.56 1.14
C SER A 36 17.84 -28.58 2.23
N ILE A 37 16.93 -27.73 2.74
CA ILE A 37 17.18 -26.90 3.92
C ILE A 37 17.45 -27.77 5.16
N LEU A 38 16.66 -28.83 5.40
CA LEU A 38 16.89 -29.73 6.54
C LEU A 38 18.26 -30.40 6.46
N ALA A 39 18.68 -30.81 5.26
CA ALA A 39 20.02 -31.36 5.04
C ALA A 39 21.10 -30.33 5.35
N LEU A 40 20.94 -29.07 4.91
CA LEU A 40 21.85 -27.97 5.26
C LEU A 40 21.93 -27.75 6.77
N LEU A 41 20.80 -27.66 7.46
CA LEU A 41 20.76 -27.45 8.90
C LEU A 41 21.42 -28.61 9.66
N TYR A 42 21.18 -29.84 9.21
CA TYR A 42 21.83 -31.02 9.78
C TYR A 42 23.35 -30.96 9.61
N GLU A 43 23.84 -30.69 8.39
CA GLU A 43 25.28 -30.58 8.12
C GLU A 43 25.95 -29.44 8.89
N MET A 44 25.25 -28.32 9.08
CA MET A 44 25.75 -27.21 9.89
C MET A 44 25.91 -27.57 11.37
N THR A 45 25.09 -28.49 11.90
CA THR A 45 25.21 -28.97 13.29
C THR A 45 26.21 -30.12 13.43
N ALA A 46 26.41 -30.92 12.38
CA ALA A 46 27.27 -32.10 12.42
C ALA A 46 28.73 -31.78 12.08
N SER A 47 28.97 -30.82 11.19
CA SER A 47 30.30 -30.49 10.66
C SER A 47 30.96 -29.32 11.39
N LYS A 48 32.28 -29.38 11.54
CA LYS A 48 33.08 -28.26 12.08
C LYS A 48 33.29 -27.19 11.00
N ILE A 49 32.43 -26.18 10.99
CA ILE A 49 32.51 -25.04 10.06
C ILE A 49 33.36 -23.93 10.68
N SER A 50 34.16 -23.24 9.86
CA SER A 50 34.92 -22.08 10.32
C SER A 50 33.98 -20.94 10.76
N LEU A 51 34.37 -20.14 11.77
CA LEU A 51 33.57 -19.01 12.25
C LEU A 51 33.12 -18.01 11.15
N PRO A 52 33.96 -17.59 10.18
CA PRO A 52 33.53 -16.65 9.15
C PRO A 52 32.50 -17.25 8.20
N GLU A 53 32.67 -18.50 7.77
CA GLU A 53 31.71 -19.21 6.90
C GLU A 53 30.39 -19.45 7.65
N ARG A 54 30.46 -19.83 8.92
CA ARG A 54 29.29 -19.98 9.79
C ARG A 54 28.51 -18.66 9.93
N ARG A 55 29.21 -17.53 10.04
CA ARG A 55 28.57 -16.20 10.07
C ARG A 55 27.86 -15.88 8.76
N ARG A 56 28.44 -16.24 7.61
CA ARG A 56 27.80 -16.06 6.29
C ARG A 56 26.55 -16.94 6.17
N LEU A 57 26.66 -18.24 6.49
CA LEU A 57 25.53 -19.17 6.48
C LEU A 57 24.40 -18.75 7.43
N ASN A 58 24.72 -18.24 8.63
CA ASN A 58 23.71 -17.77 9.58
C ASN A 58 22.89 -16.60 9.04
N LYS A 59 23.46 -15.72 8.21
CA LYS A 59 22.70 -14.66 7.53
C LYS A 59 21.77 -15.22 6.45
N LEU A 60 22.10 -16.36 5.86
CA LEU A 60 21.37 -16.98 4.75
C LEU A 60 20.24 -17.92 5.22
N ILE A 61 20.38 -18.57 6.39
CA ILE A 61 19.40 -19.55 6.89
C ILE A 61 17.99 -18.96 6.99
N LEU A 62 17.84 -17.78 7.59
CA LEU A 62 16.51 -17.20 7.83
C LEU A 62 15.81 -16.81 6.52
N PRO A 63 16.46 -16.12 5.56
CA PRO A 63 15.93 -15.93 4.22
C PRO A 63 15.57 -17.24 3.50
N LEU A 64 16.40 -18.28 3.57
CA LEU A 64 16.10 -19.57 2.94
C LEU A 64 14.89 -20.27 3.56
N GLN A 65 14.73 -20.19 4.90
CA GLN A 65 13.61 -20.80 5.63
C GLN A 65 12.27 -20.10 5.36
N GLN A 66 12.26 -18.77 5.25
CA GLN A 66 11.04 -17.98 5.05
C GLN A 66 10.75 -17.68 3.58
N GLY A 67 11.77 -17.78 2.72
CA GLY A 67 11.68 -17.52 1.28
C GLY A 67 10.89 -18.57 0.50
N PRO A 68 10.64 -18.32 -0.80
CA PRO A 68 9.98 -19.26 -1.68
C PRO A 68 10.86 -20.49 -1.96
N ASP A 69 10.24 -21.56 -2.44
CA ASP A 69 10.96 -22.77 -2.83
C ASP A 69 11.87 -22.50 -4.03
N LEU A 70 13.17 -22.78 -3.86
CA LEU A 70 14.18 -22.60 -4.90
C LEU A 70 14.43 -23.89 -5.68
N THR A 71 14.87 -23.78 -6.92
CA THR A 71 15.44 -24.91 -7.67
C THR A 71 16.73 -25.39 -7.00
N LEU A 72 17.09 -26.66 -7.18
CA LEU A 72 18.28 -27.23 -6.53
C LEU A 72 19.56 -26.48 -6.93
N GLY A 73 19.65 -26.04 -8.19
CA GLY A 73 20.81 -25.28 -8.67
C GLY A 73 20.94 -23.91 -8.02
N GLN A 74 19.84 -23.16 -7.92
CA GLN A 74 19.82 -21.88 -7.20
C GLN A 74 20.18 -22.07 -5.72
N PHE A 75 19.59 -23.08 -5.06
CA PHE A 75 19.89 -23.39 -3.67
C PHE A 75 21.38 -23.73 -3.47
N LEU A 76 21.92 -24.69 -4.22
CA LEU A 76 23.32 -25.09 -4.07
C LEU A 76 24.27 -23.93 -4.37
N LYS A 77 24.00 -23.12 -5.40
CA LYS A 77 24.80 -21.93 -5.71
C LYS A 77 24.86 -20.95 -4.54
N THR A 78 23.71 -20.63 -3.92
CA THR A 78 23.66 -19.71 -2.77
C THR A 78 24.44 -20.23 -1.55
N VAL A 79 24.42 -21.55 -1.32
CA VAL A 79 25.17 -22.19 -0.23
C VAL A 79 26.66 -22.25 -0.57
N GLU A 80 27.02 -22.55 -1.82
CA GLU A 80 28.39 -22.67 -2.31
C GLU A 80 29.15 -21.34 -2.22
N GLU A 81 28.49 -20.22 -2.52
CA GLU A 81 29.02 -18.85 -2.33
C GLU A 81 29.38 -18.56 -0.86
N CYS A 82 28.66 -19.17 0.09
CA CYS A 82 28.90 -18.98 1.52
C CYS A 82 29.92 -19.97 2.09
N CYS A 83 29.77 -21.26 1.77
CA CYS A 83 30.65 -22.34 2.22
C CYS A 83 30.61 -23.53 1.23
N PRO A 84 31.66 -23.72 0.40
CA PRO A 84 31.69 -24.76 -0.62
C PRO A 84 31.72 -26.17 -0.03
N GLN A 85 32.36 -26.34 1.14
CA GLN A 85 32.44 -27.64 1.83
C GLN A 85 31.06 -28.11 2.29
N THR A 86 30.27 -27.22 2.89
CA THR A 86 28.90 -27.54 3.31
C THR A 86 27.99 -27.78 2.10
N ALA A 87 28.13 -26.99 1.02
CA ALA A 87 27.36 -27.21 -0.21
C ALA A 87 27.61 -28.62 -0.80
N TYR A 88 28.88 -29.05 -0.84
CA TYR A 88 29.25 -30.38 -1.30
C TYR A 88 28.70 -31.49 -0.38
N ALA A 89 28.79 -31.32 0.94
CA ALA A 89 28.24 -32.28 1.91
C ALA A 89 26.70 -32.43 1.77
N VAL A 90 25.98 -31.30 1.62
CA VAL A 90 24.53 -31.31 1.37
C VAL A 90 24.20 -32.01 0.06
N LYS A 91 24.97 -31.73 -1.00
CA LYS A 91 24.81 -32.39 -2.30
C LYS A 91 24.98 -33.91 -2.19
N LEU A 92 26.01 -34.39 -1.49
CA LEU A 92 26.24 -35.82 -1.27
C LEU A 92 25.08 -36.45 -0.49
N ARG A 93 24.63 -35.83 0.59
CA ARG A 93 23.50 -36.33 1.38
C ARG A 93 22.20 -36.41 0.57
N LEU A 94 21.92 -35.38 -0.24
CA LEU A 94 20.77 -35.38 -1.14
C LEU A 94 20.88 -36.46 -2.23
N HIS A 95 22.09 -36.74 -2.72
CA HIS A 95 22.35 -37.83 -3.67
C HIS A 95 22.06 -39.19 -3.05
N GLU A 96 22.56 -39.46 -1.84
CA GLU A 96 22.31 -40.72 -1.12
C GLU A 96 20.81 -40.96 -0.91
N ILE A 97 20.06 -39.91 -0.58
CA ILE A 97 18.60 -40.01 -0.40
C ILE A 97 17.90 -40.20 -1.75
N ALA A 98 18.25 -39.42 -2.78
CA ALA A 98 17.55 -39.43 -4.06
C ALA A 98 17.81 -40.71 -4.89
N ASP A 99 19.04 -41.23 -4.90
CA ASP A 99 19.43 -42.39 -5.70
C ASP A 99 19.27 -43.72 -4.92
N GLY A 100 19.02 -43.65 -3.62
CA GLY A 100 18.73 -44.80 -2.76
C GLY A 100 17.29 -45.33 -2.91
N GLU A 101 16.72 -45.78 -1.81
CA GLU A 101 15.33 -46.22 -1.68
C GLU A 101 14.54 -45.31 -0.72
N LEU A 102 13.22 -45.48 -0.66
CA LEU A 102 12.36 -44.73 0.27
C LEU A 102 12.81 -44.84 1.74
N LYS A 103 13.41 -45.99 2.12
CA LYS A 103 13.95 -46.22 3.46
C LYS A 103 15.08 -45.24 3.83
N ASP A 104 15.82 -44.73 2.85
CA ASP A 104 16.94 -43.81 3.08
C ASP A 104 16.41 -42.40 3.39
N MET A 105 15.30 -42.00 2.77
CA MET A 105 14.56 -40.80 3.16
C MET A 105 13.95 -40.94 4.57
N GLU A 106 13.34 -42.09 4.87
CA GLU A 106 12.80 -42.37 6.21
C GLU A 106 13.89 -42.35 7.27
N TYR A 107 15.04 -42.96 6.98
CA TYR A 107 16.21 -42.97 7.84
C TYR A 107 16.71 -41.55 8.10
N PHE A 108 16.80 -40.71 7.06
CA PHE A 108 17.15 -39.29 7.24
C PHE A 108 16.21 -38.58 8.21
N PHE A 109 14.88 -38.69 8.02
CA PHE A 109 13.91 -38.09 8.94
C PHE A 109 14.00 -38.65 10.38
N SER A 110 14.38 -39.91 10.55
CA SER A 110 14.62 -40.52 11.86
C SER A 110 15.88 -40.00 12.57
N THR A 111 16.87 -39.51 11.81
CA THR A 111 18.11 -38.94 12.34
C THR A 111 18.00 -37.43 12.66
N LEU A 112 17.11 -36.69 12.01
CA LEU A 112 16.88 -35.25 12.24
C LEU A 112 16.53 -34.86 13.69
N PRO A 113 15.91 -35.70 14.54
CA PRO A 113 15.68 -35.40 15.96
C PRO A 113 16.94 -35.49 16.83
N THR A 114 18.00 -36.18 16.39
CA THR A 114 19.21 -36.43 17.19
C THR A 114 19.95 -35.16 17.64
N PRO A 115 20.02 -34.07 16.85
CA PRO A 115 20.55 -32.79 17.31
C PRO A 115 19.65 -32.11 18.36
N PHE A 116 18.47 -32.60 18.70
CA PHE A 116 17.66 -32.03 19.80
C PHE A 116 17.72 -32.84 21.10
N THR A 117 18.35 -34.02 21.07
CA THR A 117 18.42 -34.94 22.20
C THR A 117 19.83 -35.10 22.76
N ALA A 118 20.87 -34.74 22.00
CA ALA A 118 22.25 -34.71 22.49
C ALA A 118 22.48 -33.58 23.50
N PHE A 119 23.19 -33.89 24.60
CA PHE A 119 23.46 -32.96 25.71
C PHE A 119 24.31 -31.73 25.31
N ASP A 120 25.09 -31.82 24.22
CA ASP A 120 25.99 -30.76 23.71
C ASP A 120 25.55 -30.19 22.35
N SER A 121 24.26 -30.29 21.99
CA SER A 121 23.82 -29.80 20.68
C SER A 121 23.62 -28.29 20.61
N GLU A 122 24.07 -27.71 19.51
CA GLU A 122 23.88 -26.29 19.17
C GLU A 122 22.43 -25.93 18.83
N ALA A 123 21.58 -26.91 18.51
CA ALA A 123 20.20 -26.70 18.09
C ALA A 123 19.20 -26.85 19.25
N TYR A 124 18.57 -25.75 19.66
CA TYR A 124 17.60 -25.75 20.77
C TYR A 124 16.14 -25.82 20.29
N LYS A 125 15.29 -26.56 21.00
CA LYS A 125 13.88 -26.84 20.61
C LYS A 125 12.96 -25.61 20.52
N THR A 126 13.32 -24.49 21.15
CA THR A 126 12.59 -23.21 21.13
C THR A 126 13.19 -22.19 20.16
N SER A 127 14.35 -22.48 19.55
CA SER A 127 14.94 -21.61 18.54
C SER A 127 14.13 -21.65 17.25
N VAL A 128 14.27 -20.63 16.39
CA VAL A 128 13.59 -20.56 15.07
C VAL A 128 13.92 -21.79 14.21
N VAL A 129 15.19 -22.18 14.19
CA VAL A 129 15.67 -23.41 13.52
C VAL A 129 15.01 -24.65 14.12
N GLY A 130 14.94 -24.73 15.44
CA GLY A 130 14.28 -25.82 16.16
C GLY A 130 12.79 -25.92 15.86
N LEU A 131 12.09 -24.79 15.79
CA LEU A 131 10.68 -24.74 15.40
C LEU A 131 10.50 -25.21 13.95
N PHE A 132 11.32 -24.73 13.01
CA PHE A 132 11.27 -25.16 11.61
C PHE A 132 11.45 -26.68 11.47
N MET A 133 12.52 -27.25 12.06
CA MET A 133 12.77 -28.69 12.01
C MET A 133 11.63 -29.49 12.64
N ARG A 134 11.09 -29.06 13.78
CA ARG A 134 9.95 -29.71 14.43
C ARG A 134 8.68 -29.65 13.58
N HIS A 135 8.40 -28.52 12.93
CA HIS A 135 7.26 -28.40 12.01
C HIS A 135 7.40 -29.37 10.84
N MET A 136 8.59 -29.48 10.25
CA MET A 136 8.83 -30.40 9.12
C MET A 136 8.74 -31.88 9.53
N ILE A 137 9.32 -32.25 10.67
CA ILE A 137 9.22 -33.61 11.22
C ILE A 137 7.75 -33.97 11.51
N LEU A 138 7.01 -33.05 12.14
CA LEU A 138 5.60 -33.25 12.47
C LEU A 138 4.71 -33.31 11.22
N ALA A 139 5.02 -32.52 10.18
CA ALA A 139 4.35 -32.60 8.88
C ALA A 139 4.64 -33.92 8.16
N TYR A 140 5.91 -34.38 8.16
CA TYR A 140 6.31 -35.66 7.57
C TYR A 140 5.63 -36.85 8.25
N ASN A 141 5.64 -36.89 9.59
CA ASN A 141 5.06 -37.99 10.37
C ASN A 141 3.53 -38.15 10.20
N LYS A 142 2.84 -37.13 9.68
CA LYS A 142 1.39 -37.22 9.38
C LYS A 142 1.09 -37.73 7.97
N LEU A 143 2.09 -37.83 7.10
CA LEU A 143 1.91 -38.34 5.75
C LEU A 143 1.57 -39.83 5.78
N SER A 144 0.65 -40.26 4.91
CA SER A 144 0.46 -41.67 4.61
C SER A 144 1.61 -42.22 3.77
N PHE A 145 1.78 -43.54 3.73
CA PHE A 145 2.81 -44.16 2.89
C PHE A 145 2.73 -43.73 1.42
N SER A 146 1.52 -43.62 0.86
CA SER A 146 1.34 -43.13 -0.53
C SER A 146 1.85 -41.69 -0.71
N GLN A 147 1.62 -40.83 0.29
CA GLN A 147 2.06 -39.45 0.26
C GLN A 147 3.58 -39.33 0.45
N ALA A 148 4.17 -40.10 1.37
CA ALA A 148 5.62 -40.17 1.55
C ALA A 148 6.31 -40.69 0.27
N TYR A 149 5.74 -41.69 -0.39
CA TYR A 149 6.25 -42.18 -1.68
C TYR A 149 6.15 -41.13 -2.80
N LYS A 150 5.06 -40.36 -2.86
CA LYS A 150 4.94 -39.23 -3.80
C LYS A 150 5.99 -38.15 -3.52
N LEU A 151 6.19 -37.78 -2.26
CA LEU A 151 7.22 -36.83 -1.85
C LEU A 151 8.63 -37.31 -2.26
N TYR A 152 8.90 -38.59 -2.04
CA TYR A 152 10.15 -39.22 -2.48
C TYR A 152 10.34 -39.12 -4.00
N LYS A 153 9.31 -39.42 -4.80
CA LYS A 153 9.36 -39.25 -6.26
C LYS A 153 9.59 -37.81 -6.69
N LEU A 154 8.97 -36.84 -6.00
CA LEU A 154 9.22 -35.41 -6.25
C LEU A 154 10.65 -35.01 -5.89
N LEU A 155 11.22 -35.57 -4.82
CA LEU A 155 12.62 -35.35 -4.45
C LEU A 155 13.58 -35.93 -5.50
N GLN A 156 13.31 -37.14 -5.99
CA GLN A 156 14.07 -37.72 -7.10
C GLN A 156 14.04 -36.81 -8.32
N HIS A 157 12.85 -36.36 -8.73
CA HIS A 157 12.71 -35.46 -9.88
C HIS A 157 13.43 -34.12 -9.65
N TYR A 158 13.30 -33.52 -8.47
CA TYR A 158 13.98 -32.27 -8.09
C TYR A 158 15.50 -32.38 -8.12
N TYR A 159 16.05 -33.53 -7.72
CA TYR A 159 17.48 -33.80 -7.78
C TYR A 159 17.95 -34.01 -9.23
N HIS A 160 17.25 -34.86 -9.98
CA HIS A 160 17.64 -35.23 -11.34
C HIS A 160 17.42 -34.10 -12.35
N SER A 161 16.41 -33.24 -12.17
CA SER A 161 16.15 -32.12 -13.09
C SER A 161 17.32 -31.14 -13.19
N HIS A 162 18.08 -30.98 -12.10
CA HIS A 162 19.30 -30.17 -12.08
C HIS A 162 20.49 -30.81 -12.80
N TYR A 163 20.59 -32.14 -12.78
CA TYR A 163 21.71 -32.88 -13.39
C TYR A 163 21.36 -33.51 -14.74
N ALA A 164 20.11 -33.38 -15.19
CA ALA A 164 19.68 -33.75 -16.52
C ALA A 164 20.40 -32.84 -17.53
N LYS A 165 21.40 -33.41 -18.22
CA LYS A 165 21.99 -32.78 -19.40
C LYS A 165 20.86 -32.59 -20.43
N PRO A 166 20.80 -31.47 -21.18
CA PRO A 166 20.04 -31.44 -22.42
C PRO A 166 20.71 -32.47 -23.33
N THR A 167 20.13 -33.66 -23.39
CA THR A 167 20.70 -34.76 -24.16
C THR A 167 19.94 -34.79 -25.47
N ASP A 168 20.69 -34.48 -26.52
CA ASP A 168 20.30 -34.64 -27.91
C ASP A 168 19.66 -36.03 -28.12
N GLY A 169 18.44 -36.04 -28.65
CA GLY A 169 17.77 -37.23 -29.19
C GLY A 169 17.19 -38.24 -28.18
N GLN A 170 15.99 -37.95 -27.65
CA GLN A 170 14.91 -38.95 -27.49
C GLN A 170 13.57 -38.25 -27.16
N MET A 171 13.01 -37.60 -28.17
CA MET A 171 11.56 -37.37 -28.22
C MET A 171 10.92 -38.74 -28.56
N GLY A 172 10.10 -39.28 -27.66
CA GLY A 172 9.58 -40.63 -27.90
C GLY A 172 8.66 -41.26 -26.86
N LEU A 173 7.82 -40.50 -26.14
CA LEU A 173 6.44 -40.97 -25.87
C LEU A 173 5.48 -39.82 -25.48
N MET A 174 4.88 -39.24 -26.53
CA MET A 174 3.45 -38.93 -26.63
C MET A 174 2.89 -37.79 -25.77
N VAL A 175 3.31 -36.56 -26.11
CA VAL A 175 2.34 -35.51 -26.46
C VAL A 175 1.97 -35.73 -27.93
N LEU A 176 0.76 -36.24 -28.19
CA LEU A 176 0.02 -35.92 -29.41
C LEU A 176 -1.01 -34.90 -28.92
N ILE A 177 -0.99 -33.65 -29.35
CA ILE A 177 -1.58 -33.17 -30.59
C ILE A 177 -0.99 -31.77 -30.85
N ALA A 178 -0.39 -31.57 -32.02
CA ALA A 178 -0.30 -30.33 -32.83
C ALA A 178 1.09 -30.22 -33.49
N ASP A 179 1.20 -30.78 -34.70
CA ASP A 179 2.14 -30.30 -35.72
C ASP A 179 1.44 -29.18 -36.50
N ASP A 180 2.14 -28.08 -36.79
CA ASP A 180 2.67 -27.88 -38.15
C ASP A 180 3.73 -26.74 -38.21
N SER A 181 4.86 -27.08 -38.84
CA SER A 181 5.85 -26.28 -39.59
C SER A 181 6.16 -24.81 -39.22
N ASP A 182 7.41 -24.50 -38.86
CA ASP A 182 8.43 -24.09 -39.85
C ASP A 182 9.82 -23.79 -39.23
N MET A 183 10.83 -24.13 -40.02
CA MET A 183 12.27 -23.98 -39.82
C MET A 183 12.77 -22.53 -39.84
N ASP A 184 13.81 -22.22 -39.06
CA ASP A 184 15.12 -21.81 -39.62
C ASP A 184 16.22 -21.63 -38.54
N LEU A 185 17.39 -22.18 -38.84
CA LEU A 185 18.66 -22.04 -38.11
C LEU A 185 19.51 -20.98 -38.81
N THR A 186 20.15 -20.07 -38.06
CA THR A 186 21.53 -19.66 -38.35
C THR A 186 22.23 -19.09 -37.11
N SER A 187 23.34 -19.73 -36.80
CA SER A 187 24.48 -19.37 -35.95
C SER A 187 25.12 -18.00 -36.23
N THR A 188 25.78 -17.41 -35.24
CA THR A 188 27.22 -17.04 -35.32
C THR A 188 27.79 -16.69 -33.94
N GLU A 189 29.05 -17.08 -33.77
CA GLU A 189 29.87 -17.08 -32.56
C GLU A 189 30.51 -15.71 -32.22
N ASP A 190 30.95 -15.61 -30.96
CA ASP A 190 32.14 -14.94 -30.43
C ASP A 190 32.33 -13.42 -30.51
N THR A 191 32.43 -12.80 -29.31
CA THR A 191 33.53 -11.86 -29.04
C THR A 191 33.93 -11.86 -27.57
N ILE A 192 35.21 -12.15 -27.33
CA ILE A 192 35.93 -12.12 -26.05
C ILE A 192 36.40 -10.69 -25.76
N GLY A 193 36.29 -10.28 -24.50
CA GLY A 193 37.11 -9.20 -23.89
C GLY A 193 36.29 -8.13 -23.21
N ASP A 194 36.29 -8.04 -21.88
CA ASP A 194 37.32 -7.33 -21.13
C ASP A 194 37.11 -7.51 -19.61
N ARG A 195 38.20 -7.75 -18.87
CA ARG A 195 38.20 -7.89 -17.40
C ARG A 195 38.80 -6.61 -16.83
N MET A 196 38.03 -5.86 -16.03
CA MET A 196 38.58 -4.87 -15.11
C MET A 196 37.85 -4.90 -13.77
N ASP A 197 38.68 -4.84 -12.72
CA ASP A 197 38.42 -5.06 -11.31
C ASP A 197 37.34 -4.12 -10.71
N LYS A 198 36.52 -4.65 -9.79
CA LYS A 198 35.66 -3.84 -8.91
C LYS A 198 36.04 -4.09 -7.45
N GLU A 199 36.38 -2.99 -6.80
CA GLU A 199 36.68 -2.85 -5.38
C GLU A 199 35.48 -3.23 -4.51
N GLU A 200 35.77 -3.88 -3.38
CA GLU A 200 34.83 -4.31 -2.35
C GLU A 200 34.13 -3.10 -1.70
N GLN A 201 32.80 -3.05 -1.82
CA GLN A 201 31.97 -2.16 -1.02
C GLN A 201 30.81 -2.98 -0.43
N ASP A 202 30.78 -3.05 0.91
CA ASP A 202 29.78 -3.75 1.71
C ASP A 202 28.36 -3.21 1.43
N THR A 203 27.60 -3.90 0.58
CA THR A 203 26.15 -3.73 0.43
C THR A 203 25.41 -4.96 0.94
N PRO A 204 24.33 -4.82 1.74
CA PRO A 204 23.49 -5.96 2.11
C PRO A 204 22.85 -6.54 0.85
N LEU A 205 23.04 -7.85 0.65
CA LEU A 205 22.53 -8.62 -0.49
C LEU A 205 21.02 -8.38 -0.66
N HIS A 206 20.67 -7.70 -1.75
CA HIS A 206 19.33 -7.22 -2.06
C HIS A 206 18.50 -8.38 -2.64
N GLU A 207 17.26 -8.57 -2.15
CA GLU A 207 16.27 -9.56 -2.63
C GLU A 207 15.89 -9.45 -4.13
N SER A 208 16.43 -8.47 -4.85
CA SER A 208 16.09 -8.18 -6.24
C SER A 208 16.71 -9.16 -7.24
N GLU A 209 17.69 -9.96 -6.85
CA GLU A 209 18.32 -10.98 -7.73
C GLU A 209 17.60 -12.33 -7.74
N LEU A 210 16.49 -12.47 -7.00
CA LEU A 210 15.65 -13.69 -6.98
C LEU A 210 14.52 -13.67 -8.02
N GLN A 211 14.39 -12.61 -8.83
CA GLN A 211 13.49 -12.57 -9.99
C GLN A 211 14.25 -12.90 -11.28
N GLY A 212 14.52 -14.20 -11.46
CA GLY A 212 14.89 -14.75 -12.75
C GLY A 212 13.66 -14.93 -13.63
N ASP A 213 13.70 -14.33 -14.82
CA ASP A 213 12.64 -14.16 -15.82
C ASP A 213 12.31 -15.44 -16.62
N ASN A 214 12.21 -16.60 -15.98
CA ASN A 214 11.83 -17.86 -16.64
C ASN A 214 10.59 -18.48 -15.98
N THR A 215 9.47 -18.37 -16.69
CA THR A 215 8.14 -18.93 -16.40
C THR A 215 8.12 -20.45 -16.60
N GLU A 216 8.78 -21.21 -15.74
CA GLU A 216 8.45 -22.61 -15.51
C GLU A 216 7.63 -22.72 -14.22
N SER A 217 6.35 -23.10 -14.38
CA SER A 217 5.37 -23.45 -13.35
C SER A 217 5.95 -23.54 -11.93
N ARG A 218 5.97 -22.42 -11.20
CA ARG A 218 6.26 -22.41 -9.76
C ARG A 218 5.32 -23.43 -9.11
N GLY A 219 5.88 -24.40 -8.41
CA GLY A 219 5.10 -25.36 -7.63
C GLY A 219 4.17 -24.65 -6.64
N PRO A 220 3.17 -25.35 -6.08
CA PRO A 220 2.23 -24.73 -5.16
C PRO A 220 2.97 -24.09 -3.98
N LEU A 221 2.83 -22.76 -3.83
CA LEU A 221 3.34 -22.02 -2.67
C LEU A 221 2.79 -22.64 -1.40
N SER A 222 3.64 -22.82 -0.38
CA SER A 222 3.12 -23.23 0.93
C SER A 222 2.28 -22.10 1.54
N GLN A 223 1.34 -22.44 2.41
CA GLN A 223 0.41 -21.45 2.97
C GLN A 223 1.12 -20.25 3.62
N LYS A 224 2.18 -20.47 4.41
CA LYS A 224 2.95 -19.37 5.02
C LYS A 224 3.67 -18.50 4.00
N GLN A 225 4.21 -19.10 2.93
CA GLN A 225 4.84 -18.34 1.84
C GLN A 225 3.78 -17.53 1.07
N ALA A 226 2.59 -18.09 0.87
CA ALA A 226 1.47 -17.40 0.25
C ALA A 226 0.98 -16.24 1.14
N GLU A 227 0.79 -16.45 2.45
CA GLU A 227 0.44 -15.40 3.41
C GLU A 227 1.49 -14.28 3.43
N TYR A 228 2.78 -14.62 3.45
CA TYR A 228 3.87 -13.65 3.37
C TYR A 228 3.87 -12.89 2.04
N PHE A 229 3.68 -13.57 0.91
CA PHE A 229 3.58 -12.96 -0.41
C PHE A 229 2.40 -11.98 -0.46
N LEU A 230 1.22 -12.38 0.03
CA LEU A 230 0.04 -11.52 0.08
C LEU A 230 0.26 -10.30 0.96
N ALA A 231 0.84 -10.48 2.16
CA ALA A 231 1.16 -9.39 3.07
C ALA A 231 2.15 -8.40 2.44
N ARG A 232 3.20 -8.89 1.78
CA ARG A 232 4.16 -8.07 1.04
C ARG A 232 3.49 -7.30 -0.08
N GLN A 233 2.66 -7.95 -0.89
CA GLN A 233 1.96 -7.26 -1.99
C GLN A 233 0.93 -6.26 -1.48
N ALA A 234 0.21 -6.55 -0.39
CA ALA A 234 -0.71 -5.59 0.24
C ALA A 234 0.03 -4.36 0.78
N TYR A 235 1.19 -4.56 1.43
CA TYR A 235 2.07 -3.48 1.85
C TYR A 235 2.53 -2.62 0.66
N LEU A 236 3.00 -3.26 -0.42
CA LEU A 236 3.47 -2.53 -1.60
C LEU A 236 2.32 -1.77 -2.28
N LEU A 237 1.13 -2.37 -2.42
CA LEU A 237 -0.04 -1.67 -2.95
C LEU A 237 -0.46 -0.47 -2.11
N LYS A 238 -0.23 -0.50 -0.79
CA LYS A 238 -0.52 0.61 0.11
C LYS A 238 0.52 1.73 0.01
N ASN A 239 1.80 1.36 0.01
CA ASN A 239 2.91 2.28 0.23
C ASN A 239 3.68 2.66 -1.04
N ASP A 240 3.76 1.80 -2.05
CA ASP A 240 4.43 2.06 -3.33
C ASP A 240 3.91 1.13 -4.46
N GLU A 241 2.91 1.60 -5.20
CA GLU A 241 2.27 0.83 -6.27
C GLU A 241 3.23 0.40 -7.39
N ASN A 242 4.33 1.13 -7.61
CA ASN A 242 5.29 0.83 -8.69
C ASN A 242 6.16 -0.38 -8.37
N LYS A 243 6.46 -0.61 -7.09
CA LYS A 243 7.23 -1.78 -6.63
C LYS A 243 6.35 -3.02 -6.47
N ALA A 244 5.03 -2.84 -6.39
CA ALA A 244 4.10 -3.96 -6.46
C ALA A 244 4.15 -4.62 -7.84
N LEU A 245 3.73 -5.88 -7.92
CA LEU A 245 3.59 -6.56 -9.22
C LEU A 245 2.60 -5.82 -10.11
N LYS A 246 2.82 -5.85 -11.43
CA LYS A 246 1.88 -5.29 -12.41
C LYS A 246 0.49 -5.93 -12.28
N PRO A 247 -0.62 -5.22 -12.55
CA PRO A 247 -1.97 -5.73 -12.37
C PRO A 247 -2.26 -7.10 -12.97
N ALA A 248 -1.82 -7.32 -14.22
CA ALA A 248 -2.03 -8.59 -14.92
C ALA A 248 -1.24 -9.76 -14.29
N VAL A 249 0.04 -9.54 -13.96
CA VAL A 249 0.91 -10.57 -13.36
C VAL A 249 0.42 -10.91 -11.95
N LEU A 250 0.06 -9.90 -11.15
CA LEU A 250 -0.49 -10.13 -9.82
C LEU A 250 -1.82 -10.91 -9.88
N GLN A 251 -2.66 -10.63 -10.87
CA GLN A 251 -3.91 -11.36 -11.07
C GLN A 251 -3.66 -12.82 -11.45
N GLU A 252 -2.66 -13.10 -12.29
CA GLU A 252 -2.28 -14.46 -12.66
C GLU A 252 -1.78 -15.26 -11.46
N GLU A 253 -0.90 -14.68 -10.65
CA GLU A 253 -0.40 -15.28 -9.40
C GLU A 253 -1.55 -15.56 -8.42
N LEU A 254 -2.49 -14.61 -8.27
CA LEU A 254 -3.67 -14.80 -7.42
C LEU A 254 -4.59 -15.90 -7.93
N ASN A 255 -4.83 -15.96 -9.24
CA ASN A 255 -5.61 -17.02 -9.85
C ASN A 255 -4.92 -18.39 -9.67
N ASN A 256 -3.59 -18.45 -9.77
CA ASN A 256 -2.84 -19.67 -9.53
C ASN A 256 -2.94 -20.12 -8.06
N MET A 257 -2.78 -19.20 -7.10
CA MET A 257 -2.99 -19.50 -5.67
C MET A 257 -4.41 -20.01 -5.38
N LEU A 258 -5.43 -19.36 -5.95
CA LEU A 258 -6.84 -19.74 -5.75
C LEU A 258 -7.22 -21.05 -6.44
N LYS A 259 -6.53 -21.47 -7.52
CA LYS A 259 -6.69 -22.81 -8.10
C LYS A 259 -6.27 -23.90 -7.12
N PHE A 260 -5.20 -23.67 -6.34
CA PHE A 260 -4.71 -24.63 -5.36
C PHE A 260 -5.51 -24.59 -4.05
N ASN A 261 -5.92 -23.39 -3.62
CA ASN A 261 -6.72 -23.20 -2.41
C ASN A 261 -7.81 -22.12 -2.66
N PRO A 262 -9.03 -22.54 -3.06
CA PRO A 262 -10.14 -21.61 -3.29
C PRO A 262 -10.62 -20.89 -2.03
N ASP A 263 -10.39 -21.48 -0.85
CA ASP A 263 -10.85 -20.99 0.46
C ASP A 263 -9.86 -19.99 1.09
N PHE A 264 -8.78 -19.64 0.37
CA PHE A 264 -7.81 -18.67 0.85
C PHE A 264 -8.36 -17.24 0.76
N ALA A 265 -9.03 -16.80 1.83
CA ALA A 265 -9.74 -15.53 1.89
C ALA A 265 -8.84 -14.33 1.55
N GLU A 266 -7.64 -14.26 2.11
CA GLU A 266 -6.70 -13.15 1.95
C GLU A 266 -6.33 -12.90 0.47
N ALA A 267 -6.33 -13.95 -0.37
CA ALA A 267 -6.10 -13.79 -1.81
C ALA A 267 -7.26 -13.06 -2.50
N HIS A 268 -8.50 -13.27 -2.06
CA HIS A 268 -9.66 -12.51 -2.55
C HIS A 268 -9.60 -11.05 -2.12
N TYR A 269 -9.10 -10.75 -0.92
CA TYR A 269 -8.88 -9.37 -0.48
C TYR A 269 -7.81 -8.67 -1.32
N LEU A 270 -6.71 -9.35 -1.65
CA LEU A 270 -5.69 -8.79 -2.54
C LEU A 270 -6.21 -8.62 -3.97
N ASN A 271 -7.07 -9.51 -4.47
CA ASN A 271 -7.79 -9.32 -5.74
C ASN A 271 -8.65 -8.05 -5.71
N TYR A 272 -9.33 -7.78 -4.60
CA TYR A 272 -10.08 -6.53 -4.39
C TYR A 272 -9.18 -5.29 -4.47
N LEU A 273 -8.04 -5.28 -3.76
CA LEU A 273 -7.07 -4.17 -3.82
C LEU A 273 -6.49 -4.00 -5.23
N ASN A 274 -6.14 -5.10 -5.91
CA ASN A 274 -5.62 -5.10 -7.28
C ASN A 274 -6.65 -4.54 -8.28
N SER A 275 -7.93 -4.88 -8.10
CA SER A 275 -9.02 -4.41 -8.96
C SER A 275 -9.37 -2.94 -8.70
N MET A 276 -9.28 -2.50 -7.44
CA MET A 276 -9.46 -1.09 -7.09
C MET A 276 -8.41 -0.18 -7.74
N ARG A 277 -7.13 -0.59 -7.79
CA ARG A 277 -6.08 0.24 -8.44
C ARG A 277 -6.31 0.48 -9.92
N VAL A 278 -6.92 -0.47 -10.63
CA VAL A 278 -7.30 -0.34 -12.04
C VAL A 278 -8.70 0.27 -12.26
N GLN A 279 -9.36 0.71 -11.18
CA GLN A 279 -10.69 1.32 -11.21
C GLN A 279 -11.80 0.40 -11.78
N ASP A 280 -11.67 -0.93 -11.63
CA ASP A 280 -12.72 -1.88 -12.01
C ASP A 280 -13.72 -2.09 -10.86
N ILE A 281 -14.91 -1.51 -11.00
CA ILE A 281 -15.96 -1.53 -9.98
C ILE A 281 -16.56 -2.93 -9.82
N PHE A 282 -16.77 -3.66 -10.91
CA PHE A 282 -17.49 -4.94 -10.87
C PHE A 282 -16.61 -6.02 -10.27
N LEU A 283 -15.35 -6.10 -10.71
CA LEU A 283 -14.41 -7.07 -10.17
C LEU A 283 -14.07 -6.76 -8.71
N SER A 284 -13.84 -5.47 -8.36
CA SER A 284 -13.57 -5.10 -6.97
C SER A 284 -14.73 -5.44 -6.03
N ALA A 285 -15.98 -5.13 -6.41
CA ALA A 285 -17.14 -5.48 -5.59
C ALA A 285 -17.30 -7.00 -5.44
N HIS A 286 -17.13 -7.75 -6.52
CA HIS A 286 -17.23 -9.21 -6.51
C HIS A 286 -16.16 -9.86 -5.63
N SER A 287 -14.89 -9.45 -5.79
CA SER A 287 -13.78 -9.94 -4.96
C SER A 287 -13.91 -9.55 -3.50
N LEU A 288 -14.44 -8.36 -3.19
CA LEU A 288 -14.69 -7.92 -1.82
C LEU A 288 -15.74 -8.78 -1.12
N LEU A 289 -16.87 -9.04 -1.80
CA LEU A 289 -17.92 -9.91 -1.26
C LEU A 289 -17.38 -11.33 -1.08
N HIS A 290 -16.68 -11.87 -2.07
CA HIS A 290 -16.06 -13.19 -1.97
C HIS A 290 -15.03 -13.33 -0.84
N TYR A 291 -14.31 -12.26 -0.52
CA TYR A 291 -13.45 -12.22 0.65
C TYR A 291 -14.28 -12.37 1.93
N PHE A 292 -15.28 -11.51 2.13
CA PHE A 292 -16.07 -11.52 3.37
C PHE A 292 -16.96 -12.76 3.53
N ASP A 293 -17.41 -13.37 2.44
CA ASP A 293 -18.16 -14.64 2.45
C ASP A 293 -17.30 -15.81 2.96
N ARG A 294 -15.97 -15.76 2.74
CA ARG A 294 -15.01 -16.81 3.12
C ARG A 294 -14.19 -16.46 4.36
N LEU A 295 -14.25 -15.21 4.80
CA LEU A 295 -13.47 -14.72 5.93
C LEU A 295 -14.05 -15.24 7.24
N ILE A 296 -13.27 -16.08 7.92
CA ILE A 296 -13.56 -16.54 9.28
C ILE A 296 -12.76 -15.66 10.25
N LEU A 297 -13.39 -14.62 10.80
CA LEU A 297 -12.78 -13.77 11.83
C LEU A 297 -12.90 -14.43 13.20
N SER A 298 -11.85 -15.11 13.65
CA SER A 298 -11.75 -15.56 15.04
C SER A 298 -11.15 -14.45 15.90
N GLY A 299 -11.95 -13.73 16.69
CA GLY A 299 -11.42 -12.64 17.50
C GLY A 299 -12.35 -12.15 18.59
N ASN A 300 -11.97 -12.44 19.83
CA ASN A 300 -12.55 -11.86 21.04
C ASN A 300 -11.67 -10.65 21.45
N GLU A 301 -11.57 -9.65 20.58
CA GLU A 301 -10.71 -8.48 20.76
C GLU A 301 -11.37 -7.45 21.68
N GLY A 302 -11.55 -7.76 22.96
CA GLY A 302 -12.09 -6.81 23.94
C GLY A 302 -13.60 -6.57 23.87
N LYS A 303 -14.15 -6.07 24.97
CA LYS A 303 -15.60 -5.94 25.19
C LYS A 303 -16.31 -4.94 24.25
N SER A 304 -15.56 -4.04 23.62
CA SER A 304 -16.08 -3.00 22.72
C SER A 304 -16.43 -3.50 21.32
N ASN A 305 -15.97 -4.70 20.94
CA ASN A 305 -16.25 -5.31 19.62
C ASN A 305 -17.59 -6.06 19.55
N GLY A 306 -18.44 -5.91 20.58
CA GLY A 306 -19.80 -6.45 20.60
C GLY A 306 -19.86 -7.98 20.67
N ASP A 307 -21.07 -8.51 20.48
CA ASP A 307 -21.32 -9.95 20.41
C ASP A 307 -21.00 -10.50 19.02
N GLU A 308 -20.71 -11.81 18.92
CA GLU A 308 -20.35 -12.47 17.67
C GLU A 308 -21.54 -12.47 16.68
N GLY A 309 -22.77 -12.60 17.17
CA GLY A 309 -24.01 -12.47 16.40
C GLY A 309 -24.04 -13.36 15.15
N TYR A 310 -24.38 -12.80 13.99
CA TYR A 310 -24.33 -13.46 12.68
C TYR A 310 -22.92 -13.51 12.05
N GLY A 311 -21.87 -13.31 12.85
CA GLY A 311 -20.47 -13.26 12.42
C GLY A 311 -19.92 -11.84 12.27
N ARG A 312 -18.69 -11.62 12.75
CA ARG A 312 -17.99 -10.33 12.66
C ARG A 312 -17.63 -9.93 11.22
N SER A 313 -17.57 -10.87 10.27
CA SER A 313 -17.29 -10.56 8.86
C SER A 313 -18.39 -9.74 8.20
N LEU A 314 -19.67 -10.04 8.49
CA LEU A 314 -20.82 -9.42 7.83
C LEU A 314 -20.90 -7.90 8.06
N ARG A 315 -20.65 -7.44 9.30
CA ARG A 315 -20.67 -6.00 9.64
C ARG A 315 -19.58 -5.23 8.88
N TYR A 316 -18.38 -5.80 8.77
CA TYR A 316 -17.29 -5.18 8.02
C TYR A 316 -17.46 -5.31 6.51
N ALA A 317 -18.20 -6.31 6.02
CA ALA A 317 -18.54 -6.45 4.60
C ALA A 317 -19.37 -5.27 4.11
N ALA A 318 -20.47 -4.96 4.81
CA ALA A 318 -21.34 -3.82 4.47
C ALA A 318 -20.57 -2.48 4.55
N LEU A 319 -19.74 -2.31 5.59
CA LEU A 319 -18.92 -1.11 5.76
C LEU A 319 -17.89 -0.93 4.62
N ASN A 320 -17.17 -2.00 4.25
CA ASN A 320 -16.19 -1.92 3.17
C ASN A 320 -16.86 -1.74 1.80
N LEU A 321 -18.06 -2.28 1.60
CA LEU A 321 -18.85 -2.02 0.40
C LEU A 321 -19.28 -0.54 0.32
N ALA A 322 -19.66 0.07 1.44
CA ALA A 322 -19.94 1.51 1.51
C ALA A 322 -18.70 2.35 1.17
N SER A 323 -17.54 2.00 1.74
CA SER A 323 -16.24 2.59 1.41
C SER A 323 -15.91 2.48 -0.09
N LEU A 324 -16.12 1.31 -0.68
CA LEU A 324 -15.90 1.06 -2.11
C LEU A 324 -16.77 1.97 -2.99
N HIS A 325 -18.07 2.02 -2.72
CA HIS A 325 -18.98 2.90 -3.45
C HIS A 325 -18.63 4.38 -3.26
N CYS A 326 -18.20 4.79 -2.07
CA CYS A 326 -17.75 6.15 -1.82
C CYS A 326 -16.51 6.50 -2.65
N ARG A 327 -15.53 5.59 -2.74
CA ARG A 327 -14.29 5.78 -3.54
C ARG A 327 -14.58 5.94 -5.04
N PHE A 328 -15.60 5.28 -5.55
CA PHE A 328 -16.04 5.43 -6.95
C PHE A 328 -17.03 6.59 -7.18
N GLY A 329 -17.37 7.37 -6.16
CA GLY A 329 -18.30 8.51 -6.27
C GLY A 329 -19.79 8.11 -6.34
N HIS A 330 -20.12 6.86 -6.02
CA HIS A 330 -21.50 6.36 -5.96
C HIS A 330 -22.14 6.68 -4.60
N TYR A 331 -22.31 7.97 -4.31
CA TYR A 331 -22.68 8.44 -2.96
C TYR A 331 -24.06 7.97 -2.48
N GLN A 332 -25.00 7.67 -3.40
CA GLN A 332 -26.32 7.13 -3.04
C GLN A 332 -26.23 5.67 -2.59
N GLN A 333 -25.49 4.85 -3.34
CA GLN A 333 -25.27 3.44 -3.03
C GLN A 333 -24.43 3.28 -1.76
N ALA A 334 -23.42 4.15 -1.58
CA ALA A 334 -22.62 4.19 -0.36
C ALA A 334 -23.47 4.49 0.88
N ASP A 335 -24.45 5.40 0.76
CA ASP A 335 -25.36 5.76 1.85
C ASP A 335 -26.24 4.58 2.28
N LEU A 336 -26.82 3.87 1.31
CA LEU A 336 -27.65 2.68 1.56
C LEU A 336 -26.82 1.56 2.22
N ALA A 337 -25.62 1.29 1.69
CA ALA A 337 -24.72 0.30 2.25
C ALA A 337 -24.25 0.68 3.68
N LEU A 338 -24.04 1.98 3.93
CA LEU A 338 -23.63 2.46 5.24
C LEU A 338 -24.76 2.39 6.28
N GLN A 339 -26.00 2.69 5.88
CA GLN A 339 -27.17 2.51 6.76
C GLN A 339 -27.32 1.05 7.20
N GLU A 340 -27.09 0.12 6.27
CA GLU A 340 -27.10 -1.31 6.56
C GLU A 340 -25.94 -1.72 7.48
N ALA A 341 -24.73 -1.19 7.24
CA ALA A 341 -23.58 -1.43 8.12
C ALA A 341 -23.84 -0.94 9.56
N ILE A 342 -24.46 0.25 9.72
CA ILE A 342 -24.85 0.80 11.02
C ILE A 342 -25.89 -0.12 11.69
N ARG A 343 -26.90 -0.57 10.95
CA ARG A 343 -27.95 -1.45 11.48
C ARG A 343 -27.37 -2.75 12.02
N ILE A 344 -26.53 -3.43 11.23
CA ILE A 344 -25.89 -4.70 11.64
C ILE A 344 -24.94 -4.48 12.83
N ALA A 345 -24.18 -3.38 12.83
CA ALA A 345 -23.28 -3.05 13.93
C ALA A 345 -24.07 -2.76 15.24
N GLN A 346 -25.22 -2.08 15.16
CA GLN A 346 -26.13 -1.86 16.30
C GLN A 346 -26.74 -3.16 16.81
N GLU A 347 -27.22 -4.03 15.92
CA GLU A 347 -27.76 -5.35 16.30
C GLU A 347 -26.74 -6.20 17.06
N SER A 348 -25.45 -6.07 16.73
CA SER A 348 -24.34 -6.76 17.41
C SER A 348 -23.71 -6.01 18.59
N ASN A 349 -24.16 -4.78 18.90
CA ASN A 349 -23.56 -3.87 19.88
C ASN A 349 -22.04 -3.64 19.67
N ASP A 350 -21.57 -3.60 18.42
CA ASP A 350 -20.16 -3.35 18.10
C ASP A 350 -19.87 -1.85 18.01
N HIS A 351 -19.32 -1.30 19.08
CA HIS A 351 -19.01 0.11 19.15
C HIS A 351 -17.83 0.51 18.24
N VAL A 352 -16.88 -0.40 17.98
CA VAL A 352 -15.72 -0.13 17.11
C VAL A 352 -16.18 0.00 15.66
N CYS A 353 -16.99 -0.95 15.18
CA CYS A 353 -17.57 -0.88 13.84
C CYS A 353 -18.45 0.38 13.67
N LEU A 354 -19.21 0.76 14.72
CA LEU A 354 -19.98 2.00 14.71
C LEU A 354 -19.10 3.25 14.60
N GLN A 355 -17.92 3.28 15.23
CA GLN A 355 -16.99 4.41 15.06
C GLN A 355 -16.48 4.52 13.62
N HIS A 356 -16.15 3.40 12.98
CA HIS A 356 -15.80 3.42 11.57
C HIS A 356 -16.98 3.88 10.70
N CYS A 357 -18.20 3.43 10.99
CA CYS A 357 -19.39 3.87 10.27
C CYS A 357 -19.60 5.38 10.42
N LEU A 358 -19.42 5.94 11.62
CA LEU A 358 -19.56 7.37 11.88
C LEU A 358 -18.52 8.20 11.11
N SER A 359 -17.27 7.73 11.03
CA SER A 359 -16.22 8.35 10.22
C SER A 359 -16.58 8.37 8.72
N TRP A 360 -17.15 7.28 8.20
CA TRP A 360 -17.64 7.22 6.82
C TRP A 360 -18.89 8.06 6.59
N LEU A 361 -19.78 8.17 7.58
CA LEU A 361 -20.98 9.01 7.51
C LEU A 361 -20.60 10.48 7.35
N TYR A 362 -19.67 10.97 8.17
CA TYR A 362 -19.10 12.31 8.01
C TYR A 362 -18.50 12.51 6.62
N THR A 363 -17.72 11.54 6.14
CA THR A 363 -17.09 11.62 4.81
C THR A 363 -18.14 11.70 3.71
N LEU A 364 -19.19 10.89 3.75
CA LEU A 364 -20.28 10.90 2.78
C LEU A 364 -21.08 12.20 2.81
N GLU A 365 -21.41 12.72 3.98
CA GLU A 365 -22.09 14.01 4.13
C GLU A 365 -21.26 15.13 3.52
N ARG A 366 -19.95 15.17 3.81
CA ARG A 366 -19.03 16.14 3.23
C ARG A 366 -18.99 16.03 1.70
N MET A 367 -18.93 14.81 1.16
CA MET A 367 -18.95 14.58 -0.30
C MET A 367 -20.29 14.96 -0.96
N LYS A 368 -21.41 14.88 -0.22
CA LYS A 368 -22.73 15.37 -0.65
C LYS A 368 -22.88 16.90 -0.53
N GLY A 369 -21.92 17.59 0.09
CA GLY A 369 -21.92 19.05 0.28
C GLY A 369 -22.60 19.52 1.58
N SER A 370 -22.91 18.62 2.51
CA SER A 370 -23.39 18.95 3.86
C SER A 370 -22.22 18.92 4.84
N ASP A 371 -21.95 20.05 5.49
CA ASP A 371 -20.92 20.15 6.51
C ASP A 371 -21.53 19.99 7.90
N SER A 372 -21.37 18.81 8.52
CA SER A 372 -21.72 18.58 9.92
C SER A 372 -20.46 18.57 10.78
N THR A 373 -20.11 19.74 11.34
CA THR A 373 -19.01 19.84 12.32
C THR A 373 -19.30 19.01 13.57
N VAL A 374 -20.56 18.94 13.97
CA VAL A 374 -21.03 18.26 15.18
C VAL A 374 -20.76 16.75 15.11
N LEU A 375 -21.11 16.12 13.99
CA LEU A 375 -20.88 14.68 13.81
C LEU A 375 -19.39 14.33 13.85
N MET A 376 -18.53 15.20 13.33
CA MET A 376 -17.09 14.99 13.37
C MET A 376 -16.54 15.16 14.79
N GLU A 377 -16.95 16.19 15.53
CA GLU A 377 -16.56 16.36 16.93
C GLU A 377 -16.98 15.18 17.81
N ASP A 378 -18.22 14.70 17.62
CA ASP A 378 -18.72 13.53 18.34
C ASP A 378 -17.93 12.27 17.95
N SER A 379 -17.58 12.11 16.67
CA SER A 379 -16.75 10.98 16.22
C SER A 379 -15.36 10.96 16.85
N VAL A 380 -14.73 12.13 17.03
CA VAL A 380 -13.42 12.24 17.66
C VAL A 380 -13.51 11.91 19.15
N LYS A 381 -14.51 12.45 19.85
CA LYS A 381 -14.74 12.16 21.27
C LYS A 381 -14.97 10.67 21.52
N MET A 382 -15.82 10.06 20.70
CA MET A 382 -16.13 8.64 20.82
C MET A 382 -14.94 7.75 20.42
N ALA A 383 -14.19 8.10 19.38
CA ALA A 383 -12.96 7.39 19.01
C ALA A 383 -11.90 7.45 20.12
N ALA A 384 -11.74 8.60 20.78
CA ALA A 384 -10.87 8.73 21.95
C ALA A 384 -11.37 7.89 23.12
N HIS A 385 -12.67 7.91 23.40
CA HIS A 385 -13.29 7.10 24.46
C HIS A 385 -13.08 5.60 24.28
N PHE A 386 -13.15 5.10 23.05
CA PHE A 386 -12.91 3.69 22.73
C PHE A 386 -11.43 3.34 22.47
N CYS A 387 -10.49 4.27 22.75
CA CYS A 387 -9.06 4.07 22.53
C CYS A 387 -8.71 3.68 21.09
N LEU A 388 -9.33 4.34 20.10
CA LEU A 388 -9.08 4.15 18.66
C LEU A 388 -8.20 5.29 18.12
N PRO A 389 -6.86 5.25 18.29
CA PRO A 389 -5.98 6.38 18.01
C PRO A 389 -5.98 6.79 16.53
N TYR A 390 -6.12 5.82 15.61
CA TYR A 390 -6.17 6.10 14.17
C TYR A 390 -7.41 6.93 13.79
N LEU A 391 -8.60 6.51 14.25
CA LEU A 391 -9.85 7.21 13.93
C LEU A 391 -9.92 8.59 14.61
N ALA A 392 -9.49 8.70 15.86
CA ALA A 392 -9.42 9.98 16.55
C ALA A 392 -8.51 10.97 15.81
N SER A 393 -7.32 10.50 15.41
CA SER A 393 -6.34 11.32 14.68
C SER A 393 -6.85 11.75 13.30
N LEU A 394 -7.44 10.82 12.53
CA LEU A 394 -8.03 11.12 11.23
C LEU A 394 -9.20 12.11 11.33
N GLY A 395 -10.02 11.99 12.37
CA GLY A 395 -11.10 12.92 12.67
C GLY A 395 -10.59 14.32 13.01
N ILE A 396 -9.51 14.44 13.80
CA ILE A 396 -8.89 15.73 14.11
C ILE A 396 -8.25 16.35 12.86
N GLN A 397 -7.56 15.57 12.02
CA GLN A 397 -7.06 16.05 10.73
C GLN A 397 -8.19 16.62 9.87
N SER A 398 -9.34 15.94 9.81
CA SER A 398 -10.51 16.43 9.09
C SER A 398 -11.11 17.70 9.71
N LEU A 399 -11.15 17.83 11.04
CA LEU A 399 -11.55 19.06 11.77
C LEU A 399 -10.63 20.23 11.45
N VAL A 400 -9.32 19.99 11.40
CA VAL A 400 -8.33 21.01 11.04
C VAL A 400 -8.50 21.44 9.60
N GLN A 401 -8.73 20.50 8.67
CA GLN A 401 -8.98 20.81 7.26
C GLN A 401 -10.19 21.72 7.11
N GLN A 402 -11.29 21.38 7.77
CA GLN A 402 -12.51 22.17 7.75
C GLN A 402 -12.33 23.53 8.45
N GLY A 403 -11.61 23.56 9.57
CA GLY A 403 -11.26 24.80 10.25
C GLY A 403 -10.46 25.74 9.36
N ALA A 404 -9.58 25.20 8.52
CA ALA A 404 -8.80 25.96 7.56
C ALA A 404 -9.68 26.54 6.43
N THR A 405 -10.62 25.76 5.88
CA THR A 405 -11.56 26.27 4.85
C THR A 405 -12.54 27.30 5.40
N GLN A 406 -12.85 27.25 6.69
CA GLN A 406 -13.64 28.26 7.41
C GLN A 406 -12.84 29.51 7.80
N GLY A 407 -11.52 29.53 7.59
CA GLY A 407 -10.67 30.69 7.88
C GLY A 407 -10.31 30.85 9.36
N LYS A 408 -10.25 29.77 10.15
CA LYS A 408 -9.74 29.82 11.53
C LYS A 408 -8.28 30.27 11.56
N THR A 409 -7.86 30.93 12.63
CA THR A 409 -6.48 31.44 12.76
C THR A 409 -5.43 30.32 12.72
N ALA A 410 -4.33 30.53 11.99
CA ALA A 410 -3.29 29.53 11.75
C ALA A 410 -2.71 28.90 13.04
N HIS A 411 -2.40 29.71 14.06
CA HIS A 411 -1.81 29.20 15.32
C HIS A 411 -2.69 28.14 15.98
N LYS A 412 -4.02 28.37 16.06
CA LYS A 412 -4.97 27.40 16.63
C LYS A 412 -5.02 26.08 15.85
N LEU A 413 -4.90 26.14 14.53
CA LEU A 413 -4.88 24.95 13.68
C LEU A 413 -3.58 24.16 13.89
N MET A 414 -2.45 24.85 13.99
CA MET A 414 -1.13 24.24 14.21
C MET A 414 -1.02 23.66 15.63
N ASP A 415 -1.58 24.31 16.65
CA ASP A 415 -1.64 23.78 18.00
C ASP A 415 -2.45 22.48 18.06
N ALA A 416 -3.62 22.44 17.39
CA ALA A 416 -4.42 21.22 17.29
C ALA A 416 -3.67 20.08 16.56
N LEU A 417 -2.94 20.39 15.47
CA LEU A 417 -2.14 19.40 14.75
C LEU A 417 -0.96 18.89 15.60
N LYS A 418 -0.31 19.76 16.36
CA LYS A 418 0.81 19.38 17.22
C LYS A 418 0.41 18.32 18.24
N ASP A 419 -0.74 18.48 18.88
CA ASP A 419 -1.23 17.51 19.86
C ASP A 419 -1.55 16.16 19.19
N THR A 420 -2.06 16.18 17.95
CA THR A 420 -2.25 14.94 17.17
C THR A 420 -0.95 14.30 16.72
N ASP A 421 0.05 15.09 16.34
CA ASP A 421 1.33 14.56 15.90
C ASP A 421 2.03 13.79 17.03
N ILE A 422 1.89 14.23 18.27
CA ILE A 422 2.36 13.46 19.44
C ILE A 422 1.73 12.06 19.47
N LEU A 423 0.42 11.95 19.19
CA LEU A 423 -0.27 10.66 19.11
C LEU A 423 0.21 9.84 17.89
N HIS A 424 0.41 10.48 16.74
CA HIS A 424 0.92 9.81 15.53
C HIS A 424 2.25 9.11 15.81
N TRP A 425 3.21 9.82 16.42
CA TRP A 425 4.52 9.28 16.77
C TRP A 425 4.44 8.23 17.89
N LYS A 426 3.63 8.47 18.93
CA LYS A 426 3.46 7.53 20.04
C LYS A 426 2.94 6.17 19.57
N HIS A 427 2.01 6.15 18.61
CA HIS A 427 1.41 4.94 18.07
C HIS A 427 2.05 4.44 16.76
N SER A 428 3.13 5.07 16.28
CA SER A 428 3.82 4.72 15.03
C SER A 428 2.90 4.69 13.80
N LEU A 429 1.98 5.66 13.69
CA LEU A 429 0.99 5.75 12.61
C LEU A 429 1.58 6.43 11.36
N SER A 430 2.51 5.76 10.66
CA SER A 430 3.29 6.33 9.54
C SER A 430 2.46 7.10 8.51
N GLU A 431 1.35 6.53 8.05
CA GLU A 431 0.46 7.13 7.05
C GLU A 431 -0.11 8.47 7.51
N LEU A 432 -0.55 8.57 8.77
CA LEU A 432 -1.13 9.80 9.30
C LEU A 432 -0.07 10.90 9.52
N ILE A 433 1.19 10.51 9.78
CA ILE A 433 2.31 11.46 9.85
C ILE A 433 2.50 12.12 8.48
N GLU A 434 2.52 11.33 7.40
CA GLU A 434 2.65 11.84 6.02
C GLU A 434 1.48 12.75 5.63
N ILE A 435 0.25 12.34 5.97
CA ILE A 435 -0.96 13.13 5.73
C ILE A 435 -0.90 14.44 6.54
N SER A 436 -0.47 14.41 7.81
CA SER A 436 -0.35 15.60 8.67
C SER A 436 0.63 16.63 8.10
N LEU A 437 1.81 16.17 7.66
CA LEU A 437 2.84 17.04 7.06
C LEU A 437 2.36 17.65 5.73
N THR A 438 1.69 16.85 4.90
CA THR A 438 1.14 17.31 3.61
C THR A 438 -0.03 18.28 3.81
N GLN A 439 -0.87 18.00 4.81
CA GLN A 439 -1.96 18.87 5.19
C GLN A 439 -1.44 20.22 5.71
N THR A 440 -0.43 20.20 6.56
CA THR A 440 0.24 21.41 7.07
C THR A 440 0.83 22.22 5.92
N THR A 441 1.49 21.57 4.96
CA THR A 441 1.99 22.19 3.73
C THR A 441 0.86 22.89 2.95
N SER A 442 -0.26 22.19 2.76
CA SER A 442 -1.43 22.69 2.04
C SER A 442 -2.09 23.88 2.75
N ILE A 443 -2.21 23.83 4.08
CA ILE A 443 -2.76 24.94 4.89
C ILE A 443 -1.88 26.18 4.79
N TRP A 444 -0.55 26.03 4.93
CA TRP A 444 0.37 27.16 4.80
C TRP A 444 0.31 27.80 3.41
N ARG A 445 0.22 26.97 2.35
CA ARG A 445 0.04 27.46 0.98
C ARG A 445 -1.28 28.20 0.82
N MET A 446 -2.39 27.65 1.31
CA MET A 446 -3.70 28.29 1.29
C MET A 446 -3.72 29.64 2.03
N TYR A 447 -2.95 29.77 3.12
CA TYR A 447 -2.80 31.01 3.88
C TYR A 447 -1.73 31.96 3.32
N GLY A 448 -1.15 31.64 2.16
CA GLY A 448 -0.16 32.47 1.48
C GLY A 448 1.23 32.49 2.14
N LYS A 449 1.54 31.54 3.03
CA LYS A 449 2.85 31.41 3.70
C LYS A 449 3.73 30.40 2.95
N SER A 450 4.23 30.80 1.79
CA SER A 450 5.02 29.96 0.87
C SER A 450 6.25 29.32 1.51
N THR A 451 7.05 30.07 2.28
CA THR A 451 8.26 29.55 2.94
C THR A 451 7.96 28.44 3.95
N MET A 452 6.86 28.56 4.70
CA MET A 452 6.46 27.53 5.66
C MET A 452 5.97 26.26 4.95
N ALA A 453 5.23 26.43 3.84
CA ALA A 453 4.83 25.31 2.99
C ALA A 453 6.05 24.59 2.41
N LEU A 454 7.06 25.33 1.91
CA LEU A 454 8.32 24.74 1.42
C LEU A 454 9.02 23.92 2.49
N GLN A 455 9.16 24.45 3.70
CA GLN A 455 9.82 23.75 4.80
C GLN A 455 9.11 22.42 5.12
N GLN A 456 7.78 22.43 5.17
CA GLN A 456 6.99 21.25 5.51
C GLN A 456 7.00 20.19 4.39
N ALA A 457 6.95 20.63 3.13
CA ALA A 457 7.15 19.74 1.99
C ALA A 457 8.55 19.09 2.06
N GLN A 458 9.60 19.87 2.30
CA GLN A 458 10.97 19.35 2.43
C GLN A 458 11.12 18.40 3.62
N LEU A 459 10.42 18.62 4.73
CA LEU A 459 10.43 17.70 5.86
C LEU A 459 9.88 16.33 5.45
N LEU A 460 8.74 16.29 4.78
CA LEU A 460 8.14 15.06 4.26
C LEU A 460 9.05 14.36 3.24
N LEU A 461 9.59 15.11 2.28
CA LEU A 461 10.41 14.55 1.20
C LEU A 461 11.76 14.01 1.69
N ASN A 462 12.25 14.45 2.86
CA ASN A 462 13.47 13.92 3.47
C ASN A 462 13.19 12.81 4.51
N MET A 463 11.92 12.50 4.78
CA MET A 463 11.56 11.40 5.68
C MET A 463 11.71 10.05 4.98
N SER A 464 12.39 9.13 5.65
CA SER A 464 12.43 7.72 5.25
C SER A 464 11.22 6.96 5.81
N SER A 465 10.92 5.80 5.22
CA SER A 465 9.86 4.92 5.70
C SER A 465 10.10 4.54 7.17
N LEU A 466 9.05 4.69 7.98
CA LEU A 466 9.08 4.44 9.43
C LEU A 466 8.65 3.00 9.77
N GLU A 467 8.27 2.21 8.76
CA GLU A 467 7.77 0.85 9.00
C GLU A 467 8.91 -0.14 9.33
N PRO A 468 8.73 -0.99 10.37
CA PRO A 468 9.76 -1.90 10.84
C PRO A 468 10.06 -3.03 9.85
N VAL A 469 9.08 -3.40 9.01
CA VAL A 469 9.23 -4.37 7.94
C VAL A 469 9.27 -3.59 6.63
N ASN A 470 10.47 -3.45 6.08
CA ASN A 470 10.69 -2.68 4.86
C ASN A 470 11.03 -3.63 3.70
N PHE A 471 10.10 -3.79 2.76
CA PHE A 471 10.27 -4.60 1.55
C PHE A 471 11.04 -3.85 0.43
N GLY A 472 12.10 -3.11 0.78
CA GLY A 472 12.90 -2.30 -0.15
C GLY A 472 12.29 -0.93 -0.51
N VAL A 473 11.34 -0.45 0.29
CA VAL A 473 10.72 0.88 0.23
C VAL A 473 11.45 1.85 1.17
N HIS A 474 12.46 2.56 0.66
CA HIS A 474 13.17 3.57 1.46
C HIS A 474 12.30 4.78 1.80
N GLN A 475 11.38 5.14 0.91
CA GLN A 475 10.43 6.23 1.07
C GLN A 475 9.08 5.79 0.52
N ASN A 476 8.01 6.12 1.24
CA ASN A 476 6.66 5.78 0.84
C ASN A 476 6.21 6.70 -0.30
N ASN A 477 5.56 6.12 -1.30
CA ASN A 477 5.12 6.75 -2.53
C ASN A 477 3.58 6.86 -2.54
N THR A 478 3.05 7.57 -1.54
CA THR A 478 1.61 7.74 -1.27
C THR A 478 1.05 9.01 -1.92
N GLU A 479 -0.28 9.21 -1.85
CA GLU A 479 -0.93 10.45 -2.28
C GLU A 479 -0.33 11.70 -1.62
N ALA A 480 0.01 11.59 -0.33
CA ALA A 480 0.64 12.65 0.45
C ALA A 480 1.96 13.11 -0.20
N PHE A 481 2.80 12.15 -0.61
CA PHE A 481 4.05 12.41 -1.31
C PHE A 481 3.83 13.11 -2.66
N ALA A 482 2.85 12.64 -3.45
CA ALA A 482 2.49 13.27 -4.72
C ALA A 482 2.04 14.73 -4.56
N VAL A 483 1.16 15.01 -3.58
CA VAL A 483 0.65 16.35 -3.30
C VAL A 483 1.76 17.29 -2.81
N ALA A 484 2.67 16.82 -1.96
CA ALA A 484 3.79 17.63 -1.50
C ALA A 484 4.74 18.01 -2.62
N LEU A 485 5.05 17.09 -3.54
CA LEU A 485 5.84 17.37 -4.75
C LEU A 485 5.11 18.34 -5.70
N CYS A 486 3.78 18.21 -5.86
CA CYS A 486 2.98 19.17 -6.62
C CYS A 486 3.09 20.58 -6.02
N HIS A 487 2.90 20.73 -4.71
CA HIS A 487 3.07 22.01 -4.02
C HIS A 487 4.48 22.57 -4.18
N LEU A 488 5.50 21.70 -4.09
CA LEU A 488 6.90 22.10 -4.31
C LEU A 488 7.09 22.65 -5.72
N ALA A 489 6.57 21.98 -6.75
CA ALA A 489 6.66 22.41 -8.14
C ALA A 489 5.94 23.75 -8.38
N GLU A 490 4.74 23.92 -7.83
CA GLU A 490 4.01 25.19 -7.94
C GLU A 490 4.75 26.35 -7.26
N LEU A 491 5.32 26.12 -6.07
CA LEU A 491 6.08 27.13 -5.34
C LEU A 491 7.36 27.56 -6.10
N HIS A 492 8.04 26.62 -6.77
CA HIS A 492 9.18 26.95 -7.63
C HIS A 492 8.76 27.70 -8.91
N ALA A 493 7.64 27.30 -9.51
CA ALA A 493 7.09 27.97 -10.69
C ALA A 493 6.66 29.41 -10.39
N GLU A 494 6.06 29.67 -9.23
CA GLU A 494 5.70 31.01 -8.74
C GLU A 494 6.92 31.93 -8.57
N GLN A 495 8.09 31.36 -8.26
CA GLN A 495 9.37 32.08 -8.19
C GLN A 495 10.03 32.27 -9.57
N GLY A 496 9.45 31.74 -10.64
CA GLY A 496 9.98 31.77 -12.01
C GLY A 496 11.02 30.67 -12.30
N LEU A 497 11.25 29.73 -11.38
CA LEU A 497 12.19 28.62 -11.51
C LEU A 497 11.55 27.45 -12.28
N PHE A 498 11.20 27.68 -13.54
CA PHE A 498 10.52 26.67 -14.37
C PHE A 498 11.37 25.43 -14.68
N SER A 499 12.70 25.53 -14.66
CA SER A 499 13.59 24.38 -14.84
C SER A 499 13.48 23.40 -13.69
N ALA A 500 13.56 23.89 -12.44
CA ALA A 500 13.39 23.08 -11.23
C ALA A 500 11.99 22.45 -11.17
N ALA A 501 10.94 23.21 -11.52
CA ALA A 501 9.60 22.65 -11.61
C ALA A 501 9.51 21.50 -12.64
N SER A 502 10.19 21.63 -13.79
CA SER A 502 10.25 20.57 -14.81
C SER A 502 10.98 19.31 -14.34
N GLU A 503 12.05 19.45 -13.55
CA GLU A 503 12.77 18.31 -12.95
C GLU A 503 11.91 17.60 -11.90
N ILE A 504 11.16 18.36 -11.09
CA ILE A 504 10.20 17.78 -10.13
C ILE A 504 9.10 17.01 -10.88
N PHE A 505 8.58 17.52 -12.00
CA PHE A 505 7.60 16.78 -12.80
C PHE A 505 8.19 15.56 -13.52
N HIS A 506 9.46 15.58 -13.88
CA HIS A 506 10.15 14.39 -14.37
C HIS A 506 10.16 13.31 -13.30
N HIS A 507 10.56 13.66 -12.07
CA HIS A 507 10.53 12.75 -10.94
C HIS A 507 9.11 12.24 -10.63
N LEU A 508 8.11 13.13 -10.60
CA LEU A 508 6.70 12.75 -10.41
C LEU A 508 6.19 11.78 -11.48
N ARG A 509 6.64 11.91 -12.72
CA ARG A 509 6.26 11.01 -13.81
C ARG A 509 6.90 9.62 -13.67
N GLU A 510 8.13 9.55 -13.18
CA GLU A 510 8.79 8.29 -12.86
C GLU A 510 8.14 7.58 -11.67
N GLN A 511 7.80 8.34 -10.62
CA GLN A 511 7.17 7.81 -9.41
C GLN A 511 5.66 7.58 -9.54
N PHE A 512 4.97 8.27 -10.44
CA PHE A 512 3.54 8.07 -10.70
C PHE A 512 3.26 8.07 -12.21
N PRO A 513 3.52 6.92 -12.88
CA PRO A 513 3.17 6.75 -14.29
C PRO A 513 1.70 7.06 -14.57
N PRO A 514 1.31 7.47 -15.79
CA PRO A 514 -0.03 7.96 -16.11
C PRO A 514 -1.19 6.97 -15.87
N HIS A 515 -0.89 5.68 -15.67
CA HIS A 515 -1.87 4.65 -15.37
C HIS A 515 -2.15 4.47 -13.87
N THR A 516 -1.37 5.08 -12.98
CA THR A 516 -1.57 4.98 -11.52
C THR A 516 -2.69 5.90 -11.04
N GLN A 517 -3.21 5.64 -9.85
CA GLN A 517 -4.34 6.39 -9.29
C GLN A 517 -4.04 7.89 -9.11
N HIS A 518 -2.83 8.22 -8.65
CA HIS A 518 -2.43 9.57 -8.27
C HIS A 518 -1.89 10.41 -9.44
N ALA A 519 -1.77 9.83 -10.64
CA ALA A 519 -1.22 10.55 -11.79
C ALA A 519 -2.02 11.80 -12.16
N LYS A 520 -3.35 11.76 -11.96
CA LYS A 520 -4.26 12.89 -12.24
C LYS A 520 -3.88 14.16 -11.46
N LEU A 521 -3.30 14.02 -10.26
CA LEU A 521 -2.91 15.15 -9.40
C LEU A 521 -1.76 15.95 -10.00
N TRP A 522 -0.65 15.27 -10.33
CA TRP A 522 0.50 15.94 -10.91
C TRP A 522 0.25 16.39 -12.35
N MET A 523 -0.53 15.64 -13.13
CA MET A 523 -0.92 16.05 -14.48
C MET A 523 -1.71 17.36 -14.46
N LEU A 524 -2.64 17.51 -13.51
CA LEU A 524 -3.38 18.76 -13.36
C LEU A 524 -2.45 19.92 -12.96
N CYS A 525 -1.51 19.67 -12.05
CA CYS A 525 -0.53 20.64 -11.58
C CYS A 525 0.41 21.11 -12.72
N ASP A 526 0.95 20.18 -13.51
CA ASP A 526 1.80 20.47 -14.67
C ASP A 526 1.04 21.31 -15.72
N LEU A 527 -0.19 20.91 -16.04
CA LEU A 527 -1.04 21.66 -16.97
C LEU A 527 -1.34 23.09 -16.48
N LYS A 528 -1.55 23.29 -15.18
CA LYS A 528 -1.74 24.63 -14.58
C LYS A 528 -0.50 25.50 -14.76
N ILE A 529 0.68 24.98 -14.45
CA ILE A 529 1.95 25.73 -14.57
C ILE A 529 2.26 26.06 -16.05
N GLN A 530 2.07 25.11 -16.97
CA GLN A 530 2.24 25.34 -18.40
C GLN A 530 1.25 26.39 -18.92
N PHE A 531 -0.01 26.34 -18.47
CA PHE A 531 -1.02 27.33 -18.80
C PHE A 531 -0.61 28.72 -18.33
N ASP A 532 -0.22 28.87 -17.06
CA ASP A 532 0.20 30.15 -16.48
C ASP A 532 1.44 30.71 -17.19
N LYS A 533 2.40 29.85 -17.54
CA LYS A 533 3.56 30.23 -18.36
C LYS A 533 3.15 30.77 -19.74
N HIS A 534 2.30 30.07 -20.48
CA HIS A 534 1.86 30.53 -21.81
C HIS A 534 1.00 31.79 -21.77
N MET A 535 0.18 31.95 -20.74
CA MET A 535 -0.59 33.17 -20.51
C MET A 535 0.33 34.37 -20.26
N ASN A 536 1.38 34.20 -19.44
CA ASN A 536 2.39 35.24 -19.18
C ASN A 536 3.21 35.59 -20.44
N GLU A 537 3.52 34.60 -21.29
CA GLU A 537 4.18 34.80 -22.58
C GLU A 537 3.25 35.36 -23.68
N ARG A 538 1.96 35.59 -23.38
CA ARG A 538 0.91 36.02 -24.33
C ARG A 538 0.69 35.07 -25.51
N LYS A 539 1.04 33.79 -25.36
CA LYS A 539 0.86 32.74 -26.38
C LYS A 539 -0.49 32.05 -26.20
N TYR A 540 -1.59 32.78 -26.42
CA TYR A 540 -2.95 32.29 -26.16
C TYR A 540 -3.34 31.05 -26.99
N HIS A 541 -2.80 30.92 -28.20
CA HIS A 541 -3.02 29.77 -29.07
C HIS A 541 -2.48 28.44 -28.48
N LEU A 542 -1.45 28.50 -27.62
CA LEU A 542 -0.94 27.34 -26.88
C LEU A 542 -1.71 27.08 -25.58
N ALA A 543 -2.29 28.13 -24.98
CA ALA A 543 -3.07 28.02 -23.75
C ALA A 543 -4.46 27.40 -24.00
N GLU A 544 -5.10 27.67 -25.14
CA GLU A 544 -6.46 27.17 -25.44
C GLU A 544 -6.57 25.63 -25.51
N PRO A 545 -5.63 24.88 -26.12
CA PRO A 545 -5.61 23.42 -26.04
C PRO A 545 -5.47 22.89 -24.61
N LEU A 546 -4.65 23.53 -23.77
CA LEU A 546 -4.43 23.13 -22.38
C LEU A 546 -5.72 23.21 -21.55
N VAL A 547 -6.57 24.21 -21.81
CA VAL A 547 -7.87 24.34 -21.14
C VAL A 547 -8.73 23.07 -21.33
N LYS A 548 -8.71 22.46 -22.51
CA LYS A 548 -9.47 21.21 -22.76
C LYS A 548 -8.92 20.05 -21.92
N ALA A 549 -7.60 19.95 -21.81
CA ALA A 549 -6.94 18.94 -20.97
C ALA A 549 -7.23 19.16 -19.48
N ILE A 550 -7.15 20.42 -19.01
CA ILE A 550 -7.51 20.79 -17.63
C ILE A 550 -8.98 20.46 -17.36
N SER A 551 -9.91 20.82 -18.25
CA SER A 551 -11.34 20.49 -18.11
C SER A 551 -11.63 18.99 -18.06
N ALA A 552 -10.77 18.14 -18.64
CA ALA A 552 -10.93 16.69 -18.57
C ALA A 552 -10.57 16.13 -17.18
N LEU A 553 -9.63 16.77 -16.47
CA LEU A 553 -9.23 16.40 -15.11
C LEU A 553 -10.08 17.10 -14.05
N ASP A 554 -10.29 18.40 -14.18
CA ASP A 554 -11.12 19.23 -13.31
C ASP A 554 -11.97 20.21 -14.14
N LYS A 555 -13.28 19.95 -14.15
CA LYS A 555 -14.25 20.77 -14.90
C LYS A 555 -14.33 22.20 -14.37
N THR A 556 -14.22 22.41 -13.06
CA THR A 556 -14.37 23.73 -12.44
C THR A 556 -13.16 24.61 -12.73
N GLU A 557 -11.96 24.07 -12.53
CA GLU A 557 -10.70 24.75 -12.87
C GLU A 557 -10.61 25.01 -14.38
N GLY A 558 -10.96 24.04 -15.22
CA GLY A 558 -10.89 24.20 -16.67
C GLY A 558 -11.83 25.30 -17.19
N LEU A 559 -13.05 25.41 -16.65
CA LEU A 559 -13.95 26.52 -16.97
C LEU A 559 -13.38 27.88 -16.50
N TYR A 560 -12.72 27.93 -15.34
CA TYR A 560 -12.06 29.15 -14.86
C TYR A 560 -10.92 29.58 -15.79
N ARG A 561 -10.03 28.66 -16.16
CA ARG A 561 -8.94 28.92 -17.12
C ARG A 561 -9.46 29.29 -18.50
N LYS A 562 -10.58 28.70 -18.94
CA LYS A 562 -11.28 29.10 -20.17
C LYS A 562 -11.73 30.55 -20.13
N ALA A 563 -12.31 31.00 -19.01
CA ALA A 563 -12.72 32.38 -18.85
C ALA A 563 -11.53 33.34 -18.88
N GLN A 564 -10.38 32.97 -18.31
CA GLN A 564 -9.14 33.75 -18.38
C GLN A 564 -8.64 33.92 -19.84
N VAL A 565 -8.60 32.84 -20.63
CA VAL A 565 -8.21 32.91 -22.05
C VAL A 565 -9.17 33.78 -22.85
N LEU A 566 -10.48 33.59 -22.68
CA LEU A 566 -11.50 34.38 -23.40
C LEU A 566 -11.43 35.87 -23.04
N SER A 567 -11.14 36.19 -21.78
CA SER A 567 -10.88 37.57 -21.35
C SER A 567 -9.66 38.14 -22.05
N ALA A 568 -8.55 37.40 -22.11
CA ALA A 568 -7.32 37.82 -22.80
C ALA A 568 -7.49 37.98 -24.33
N LEU A 569 -8.42 37.24 -24.94
CA LEU A 569 -8.78 37.36 -26.36
C LEU A 569 -9.84 38.46 -26.65
N ASN A 570 -10.17 39.31 -25.67
CA ASN A 570 -11.19 40.35 -25.76
C ASN A 570 -12.63 39.85 -26.00
N ARG A 571 -12.93 38.57 -25.71
CA ARG A 571 -14.28 37.99 -25.77
C ARG A 571 -14.96 38.07 -24.40
N SER A 572 -15.11 39.29 -23.91
CA SER A 572 -15.54 39.59 -22.53
C SER A 572 -16.95 39.11 -22.18
N THR A 573 -17.88 39.13 -23.14
CA THR A 573 -19.27 38.68 -22.93
C THR A 573 -19.36 37.18 -22.69
N GLU A 574 -18.61 36.39 -23.44
CA GLU A 574 -18.54 34.94 -23.28
C GLU A 574 -17.81 34.56 -21.99
N ALA A 575 -16.71 35.25 -21.67
CA ALA A 575 -16.00 35.09 -20.41
C ALA A 575 -16.93 35.36 -19.21
N TYR A 576 -17.71 36.45 -19.26
CA TYR A 576 -18.65 36.80 -18.21
C TYR A 576 -19.74 35.74 -18.01
N ASN A 577 -20.32 35.23 -19.09
CA ASN A 577 -21.33 34.16 -19.01
C ASN A 577 -20.79 32.88 -18.35
N ILE A 578 -19.52 32.54 -18.62
CA ILE A 578 -18.86 31.37 -17.99
C ILE A 578 -18.60 31.65 -16.50
N LEU A 579 -18.09 32.84 -16.17
CA LEU A 579 -17.84 33.24 -14.78
C LEU A 579 -19.13 33.28 -13.95
N GLN A 580 -20.24 33.75 -14.51
CA GLN A 580 -21.53 33.76 -13.82
C GLN A 580 -22.04 32.34 -13.53
N ARG A 581 -21.90 31.42 -14.50
CA ARG A 581 -22.23 30.00 -14.29
C ARG A 581 -21.35 29.36 -13.23
N LEU A 582 -20.06 29.68 -13.26
CA LEU A 582 -19.11 29.19 -12.27
C LEU A 582 -19.40 29.74 -10.88
N GLN A 583 -19.73 31.03 -10.74
CA GLN A 583 -20.09 31.63 -9.46
C GLN A 583 -21.28 30.91 -8.84
N VAL A 584 -22.37 30.72 -9.60
CA VAL A 584 -23.55 29.98 -9.11
C VAL A 584 -23.21 28.54 -8.71
N HIS A 585 -22.28 27.90 -9.43
CA HIS A 585 -21.81 26.57 -9.09
C HIS A 585 -20.95 26.55 -7.83
N SER A 586 -19.99 27.47 -7.71
CA SER A 586 -19.08 27.59 -6.56
C SER A 586 -19.78 28.03 -5.28
N GLU A 587 -20.84 28.85 -5.38
CA GLU A 587 -21.72 29.19 -4.26
C GLU A 587 -22.48 27.96 -3.75
N LYS A 588 -22.93 27.08 -4.66
CA LYS A 588 -23.57 25.81 -4.28
C LYS A 588 -22.58 24.83 -3.64
N THR A 589 -21.33 24.78 -4.11
CA THR A 589 -20.29 23.88 -3.57
C THR A 589 -19.49 24.49 -2.41
N ARG A 590 -19.79 25.73 -1.99
CA ARG A 590 -19.13 26.47 -0.91
C ARG A 590 -17.60 26.60 -1.04
N CYS A 591 -17.08 26.61 -2.26
CA CYS A 591 -15.63 26.77 -2.51
C CYS A 591 -15.23 28.25 -2.43
N THR A 592 -14.95 28.76 -1.23
CA THR A 592 -14.60 30.16 -0.96
C THR A 592 -13.41 30.66 -1.78
N GLU A 593 -12.38 29.84 -1.96
CA GLU A 593 -11.20 30.20 -2.77
C GLU A 593 -11.56 30.50 -4.24
N MET A 594 -12.36 29.63 -4.87
CA MET A 594 -12.83 29.86 -6.24
C MET A 594 -13.70 31.12 -6.32
N ILE A 595 -14.58 31.32 -5.32
CA ILE A 595 -15.42 32.52 -5.22
C ILE A 595 -14.57 33.79 -5.18
N ILE A 596 -13.44 33.80 -4.46
CA ILE A 596 -12.53 34.95 -4.34
C ILE A 596 -11.67 35.16 -5.60
N ARG A 597 -11.28 34.08 -6.30
CA ARG A 597 -10.52 34.15 -7.56
C ARG A 597 -11.31 34.75 -8.73
N PHE A 598 -12.65 34.73 -8.67
CA PHE A 598 -13.50 35.35 -9.71
C PHE A 598 -13.41 36.89 -9.75
N PRO A 599 -13.65 37.64 -8.66
CA PRO A 599 -13.64 39.10 -8.69
C PRO A 599 -12.26 39.69 -9.04
N SER A 600 -11.16 39.03 -8.70
CA SER A 600 -9.81 39.48 -9.11
C SER A 600 -9.60 39.38 -10.63
N SER A 601 -10.15 38.35 -11.28
CA SER A 601 -10.11 38.19 -12.74
C SER A 601 -11.09 39.13 -13.48
N VAL A 602 -12.25 39.43 -12.89
CA VAL A 602 -13.23 40.40 -13.42
C VAL A 602 -12.73 41.85 -13.29
N ASN A 603 -12.03 42.17 -12.20
CA ASN A 603 -11.43 43.50 -12.02
C ASN A 603 -10.31 43.77 -13.04
N PHE A 604 -9.56 42.76 -13.50
CA PHE A 604 -8.62 42.93 -14.62
C PHE A 604 -9.35 43.24 -15.94
N SER A 605 -10.50 42.62 -16.19
CA SER A 605 -11.34 42.88 -17.37
C SER A 605 -11.95 44.30 -17.34
N PHE A 606 -12.38 44.79 -16.17
CA PHE A 606 -12.93 46.14 -16.01
C PHE A 606 -11.86 47.22 -16.02
N VAL A 607 -10.68 46.98 -15.45
CA VAL A 607 -9.54 47.90 -15.49
C VAL A 607 -9.00 48.02 -16.93
N SER A 608 -8.98 46.94 -17.72
CA SER A 608 -8.61 47.02 -19.14
C SER A 608 -9.63 47.77 -20.00
N CYS A 609 -10.91 47.79 -19.60
CA CYS A 609 -11.97 48.51 -20.32
C CYS A 609 -12.00 50.02 -19.99
N PHE A 610 -11.54 50.41 -18.79
CA PHE A 610 -11.44 51.82 -18.38
C PHE A 610 -10.16 52.52 -18.87
N ILE A 611 -9.11 51.78 -19.24
CA ILE A 611 -7.84 52.39 -19.70
C ILE A 611 -7.95 52.97 -21.13
N THR A 612 -9.04 52.72 -21.87
CA THR A 612 -9.27 53.31 -23.21
C THR A 612 -10.06 54.62 -23.24
N THR A 613 -10.46 55.20 -22.11
CA THR A 613 -11.16 56.49 -22.09
C THR A 613 -10.60 57.48 -21.05
N LYS A 614 -9.76 58.39 -21.58
CA LYS A 614 -9.28 59.69 -21.05
C LYS A 614 -8.10 59.70 -20.06
N LEU A 615 -7.10 60.48 -20.48
CA LEU A 615 -5.91 60.93 -19.77
C LEU A 615 -6.19 61.91 -18.61
N SER A 616 -5.32 61.80 -17.59
CA SER A 616 -4.74 62.83 -16.69
C SER A 616 -5.43 63.15 -15.34
N PRO A 617 -4.69 63.63 -14.31
CA PRO A 617 -3.49 63.04 -13.67
C PRO A 617 -3.66 63.04 -12.10
N PRO A 618 -2.63 62.85 -11.23
CA PRO A 618 -2.75 62.12 -9.97
C PRO A 618 -3.08 62.98 -8.74
N LEU A 619 -3.71 62.37 -7.73
CA LEU A 619 -3.72 62.87 -6.36
C LEU A 619 -3.21 61.78 -5.41
N THR A 620 -2.05 62.06 -4.85
CA THR A 620 -1.45 61.48 -3.66
C THR A 620 -2.43 61.40 -2.49
N CYS A 621 -2.42 60.31 -1.72
CA CYS A 621 -2.33 60.37 -0.25
C CYS A 621 -2.21 58.99 0.39
N GLU A 622 -1.23 58.87 1.28
CA GLU A 622 -1.05 57.84 2.29
C GLU A 622 -2.32 57.64 3.14
N PHE A 623 -2.58 56.42 3.61
CA PHE A 623 -3.33 56.23 4.85
C PHE A 623 -2.65 55.21 5.77
N LYS A 624 -2.18 55.76 6.90
CA LYS A 624 -1.74 55.08 8.13
C LYS A 624 -2.90 54.35 8.81
N LEU A 625 -2.53 53.32 9.58
CA LEU A 625 -3.35 52.71 10.63
C LEU A 625 -4.07 53.76 11.50
N ALA A 626 -5.34 53.51 11.81
CA ALA A 626 -5.98 54.03 13.01
C ALA A 626 -6.85 52.94 13.65
N VAL A 627 -6.52 52.65 14.89
CA VAL A 627 -7.26 51.85 15.87
C VAL A 627 -8.62 52.50 16.13
N GLY A 628 -9.69 51.72 16.14
CA GLY A 628 -11.03 52.15 16.51
C GLY A 628 -11.74 51.06 17.31
N VAL A 629 -11.68 51.19 18.63
CA VAL A 629 -12.47 50.44 19.60
C VAL A 629 -13.95 50.80 19.43
N CYS A 630 -14.81 49.81 19.21
CA CYS A 630 -16.23 49.92 19.51
C CYS A 630 -16.69 48.63 20.19
N ALA A 631 -16.84 48.73 21.51
CA ALA A 631 -17.53 47.74 22.32
C ALA A 631 -19.02 47.71 21.97
N VAL A 632 -19.52 46.52 21.63
CA VAL A 632 -20.93 46.18 21.82
C VAL A 632 -20.96 44.84 22.56
N LYS A 633 -21.53 44.89 23.76
CA LYS A 633 -21.77 43.78 24.69
C LYS A 633 -23.06 43.06 24.26
N VAL A 634 -23.22 41.83 24.74
CA VAL A 634 -24.37 40.90 24.64
C VAL A 634 -24.21 39.88 23.49
N GLY A 635 -24.14 38.56 23.71
CA GLY A 635 -24.41 37.77 24.91
C GLY A 635 -23.60 36.47 24.93
N SER A 636 -23.41 35.98 26.15
CA SER A 636 -22.73 34.75 26.53
C SER A 636 -23.18 33.54 25.70
N TRP A 637 -22.25 32.97 24.93
CA TRP A 637 -22.30 31.58 24.49
C TRP A 637 -21.18 30.86 25.24
N SER A 638 -21.58 29.84 25.98
CA SER A 638 -20.73 28.98 26.80
C SER A 638 -19.57 28.40 25.99
N GLU A 639 -18.36 28.66 26.48
CA GLU A 639 -17.10 28.03 26.09
C GLU A 639 -17.21 26.50 26.20
N PRO A 640 -16.64 25.74 25.25
CA PRO A 640 -15.95 24.51 25.57
C PRO A 640 -14.46 24.85 25.67
N HIS A 641 -13.96 24.90 26.90
CA HIS A 641 -12.54 24.74 27.19
C HIS A 641 -12.09 23.39 26.62
N PHE A 642 -11.31 23.42 25.53
CA PHE A 642 -10.51 22.28 25.11
C PHE A 642 -9.14 22.42 25.80
N ASP A 643 -9.06 21.95 27.04
CA ASP A 643 -7.77 21.67 27.67
C ASP A 643 -7.31 20.29 27.20
N CYS A 644 -6.45 20.24 26.18
CA CYS A 644 -5.74 19.02 25.78
C CYS A 644 -4.91 18.38 26.90
N CYS A 645 -4.74 19.07 28.04
CA CYS A 645 -4.11 18.52 29.24
C CYS A 645 -4.95 17.46 29.96
N ASP A 646 -6.29 17.47 29.83
CA ASP A 646 -7.13 16.49 30.54
C ASP A 646 -7.12 15.09 29.88
N LEU A 647 -6.68 14.98 28.63
CA LEU A 647 -6.46 13.69 27.96
C LEU A 647 -5.23 12.93 28.49
N GLN A 648 -4.37 13.56 29.31
CA GLN A 648 -3.25 12.88 29.98
C GLN A 648 -3.63 12.25 31.32
N SER A 649 -4.71 12.69 31.98
CA SER A 649 -5.08 12.21 33.31
C SER A 649 -5.71 10.81 33.29
N ASP A 650 -6.60 10.54 32.34
CA ASP A 650 -7.42 9.32 32.40
C ASP A 650 -6.78 8.10 31.71
N ALA A 651 -5.63 8.27 31.05
CA ALA A 651 -4.88 7.19 30.40
C ALA A 651 -3.82 6.53 31.33
N LEU A 652 -3.73 6.95 32.61
CA LEU A 652 -2.79 6.40 33.59
C LEU A 652 -3.39 5.32 34.51
N HIS A 653 -4.68 4.99 34.34
CA HIS A 653 -5.32 3.87 35.04
C HIS A 653 -6.22 3.05 34.10
N CYS A 654 -5.60 2.26 33.22
CA CYS A 654 -6.06 0.92 32.79
C CYS A 654 -4.94 0.20 32.04
#